data_AF-A0A2E6SCE1-F1
#
_entry.id   AF-A0A2E6SCE1-F1
#
_cell.length_a   1.000
_cell.length_b   1.000
_cell.length_c   1.000
_cell.angle_alpha   90.00
_cell.angle_beta   90.00
_cell.angle_gamma   90.00
#
_symmetry.space_group_name_H-M   'P 1'
#
loop_
_entity.id
_entity.type
_entity.pdbx_description
1 polymer ?
#
loop_
_entity_poly.entity_id
_entity_poly.type
_entity_poly.pdbx_seq_one_letter_code
_entity_poly.pdbx_strand_id
1 'polypeptide(L)'
;MSSRRLCSWFLGSLLLSAGAEGKAPFPYVKATAFHVLPETHSDESGYFSLSEGLDGNLHIGTTKYGHNAYLVEFDPGTGQQRIVLDAHRSLGLDTKGYAAQAKLHTRNHVGRSGKVYVGSKQGYATEEDKEKNIQYPGGYVLAYDPRTGEVESFGMPMKGQGVIDVVSDELRGNLYVVTCEDQHWMRYDLAACSYHELGPMLTPYATTLVDEKGRAHALTRDFELAEFDPATGKVRTRPIMVGGRKWTRANNHSIPTWQIAADGRTAYLILMNDPSLLAIDLASKGPTVKATSHGKMIKGSKPDSRCALTIAPDGTVYTLVRVDNETGFGKGYLHYLLSFQPKGRKMRNHGVLAVENPDFFDFSRKKKWTHGYHTLPDGTLTPLHAHMALLAARDGTLYATILYPFTLLKIEAFKPKAPRPSAGQEYIREALAACDRIEADMDRLTRTGEEIAKRYREGGLMGFPYIRQTLGVELIGRSGGFMHCGFDRPWKEKRTEGEKRRDVAIFGWDSEPDERDLATVQKAKQRGAYVIGFGSGKMPQLASHRKTADVWFDTGRPADDRVVRLRDGSRVGKINHLINVLYGWTLNAEAVGALTREGKMPTMWKSWSWKDGRDWSEARFRKKQYEDFRVPPAAPGAIGRAYLERMRYLLRRFERTELPAVEEGARLIAGEHRAGRKTVIASTGHMAMYYIARYDDSAWAVNQEVHAFLESQTKGYREKAPDGALVVRLGETGLNRDLAALFQRKKQKVIVITATNPYPENRAYLDSWPVKVDMGFAFGDACVPLEGLPIRILPTSGAMQVVAYESLNVEVFARLRGR
;
A
#
# COMPACT_ATOMS: atom_id res chain seq x y z
N MET A 1 12.49 -52.66 -84.08
CA MET A 1 12.76 -53.83 -83.22
C MET A 1 13.30 -53.34 -81.89
N SER A 2 12.69 -53.78 -80.79
CA SER A 2 13.30 -54.02 -79.48
C SER A 2 14.15 -52.93 -78.79
N SER A 3 13.65 -52.51 -77.63
CA SER A 3 14.39 -52.27 -76.38
C SER A 3 15.37 -51.08 -76.30
N ARG A 4 15.11 -50.13 -75.39
CA ARG A 4 15.73 -50.05 -74.05
C ARG A 4 15.46 -48.67 -73.41
N ARG A 5 14.74 -48.74 -72.28
CA ARG A 5 14.69 -47.86 -71.08
C ARG A 5 15.24 -46.42 -71.19
N LEU A 6 14.36 -45.44 -71.00
CA LEU A 6 14.66 -44.21 -70.28
C LEU A 6 13.68 -44.06 -69.11
N CYS A 7 14.21 -43.96 -67.90
CA CYS A 7 13.48 -43.44 -66.74
C CYS A 7 13.26 -41.94 -66.94
N SER A 8 12.00 -41.49 -66.81
CA SER A 8 11.68 -40.09 -66.51
C SER A 8 10.80 -40.04 -65.27
N TRP A 9 11.17 -39.13 -64.38
CA TRP A 9 10.63 -38.93 -63.04
C TRP A 9 9.22 -38.32 -63.06
N PHE A 10 8.39 -38.77 -62.12
CA PHE A 10 7.10 -38.16 -61.78
C PHE A 10 7.33 -36.82 -61.07
N LEU A 11 6.88 -35.71 -61.68
CA LEU A 11 6.62 -34.45 -60.98
C LEU A 11 5.17 -34.52 -60.44
N GLY A 12 5.03 -34.80 -59.15
CA GLY A 12 3.78 -34.61 -58.41
C GLY A 12 3.75 -33.21 -57.81
N SER A 13 2.82 -32.40 -58.28
CA SER A 13 2.52 -31.04 -57.82
C SER A 13 2.19 -30.99 -56.32
N LEU A 14 3.03 -30.31 -55.53
CA LEU A 14 2.70 -29.84 -54.18
C LEU A 14 1.76 -28.62 -54.30
N LEU A 15 0.49 -28.81 -53.97
CA LEU A 15 -0.39 -27.71 -53.55
C LEU A 15 -0.13 -27.46 -52.06
N LEU A 16 0.63 -26.41 -51.76
CA LEU A 16 0.69 -25.80 -50.42
C LEU A 16 -0.69 -25.21 -50.11
N SER A 17 -1.49 -25.90 -49.31
CA SER A 17 -2.66 -25.29 -48.68
C SER A 17 -2.19 -24.33 -47.59
N ALA A 18 -2.23 -23.04 -47.86
CA ALA A 18 -2.27 -22.02 -46.81
C ALA A 18 -3.49 -22.32 -45.93
N GLY A 19 -3.25 -22.75 -44.69
CA GLY A 19 -4.31 -23.07 -43.73
C GLY A 19 -5.11 -21.82 -43.39
N ALA A 20 -6.43 -21.88 -43.53
CA ALA A 20 -7.34 -20.85 -43.08
C ALA A 20 -7.24 -20.67 -41.55
N GLU A 21 -6.88 -19.47 -41.09
CA GLU A 21 -6.95 -19.05 -39.69
C GLU A 21 -8.42 -19.09 -39.22
N GLY A 22 -8.79 -20.17 -38.55
CA GLY A 22 -10.12 -20.33 -37.97
C GLY A 22 -10.33 -19.42 -36.76
N LYS A 23 -11.56 -18.94 -36.56
CA LYS A 23 -11.97 -18.21 -35.34
C LYS A 23 -11.96 -19.17 -34.14
N ALA A 24 -11.37 -18.74 -33.01
CA ALA A 24 -11.38 -19.54 -31.79
C ALA A 24 -12.81 -19.94 -31.36
N PRO A 25 -13.04 -21.20 -30.92
CA PRO A 25 -14.36 -21.70 -30.53
C PRO A 25 -14.81 -21.25 -29.13
N PHE A 26 -14.07 -20.33 -28.51
CA PHE A 26 -14.32 -19.76 -27.18
C PHE A 26 -14.01 -18.26 -27.19
N PRO A 27 -14.63 -17.48 -26.29
CA PRO A 27 -14.20 -16.10 -26.07
C PRO A 27 -12.84 -16.04 -25.37
N TYR A 28 -12.11 -14.96 -25.59
CA TYR A 28 -10.89 -14.64 -24.84
C TYR A 28 -11.18 -13.66 -23.71
N VAL A 29 -10.54 -13.92 -22.57
CA VAL A 29 -10.44 -12.99 -21.44
C VAL A 29 -9.05 -12.36 -21.51
N LYS A 30 -9.01 -11.13 -22.01
CA LYS A 30 -7.75 -10.39 -22.18
C LYS A 30 -7.13 -9.99 -20.84
N ALA A 31 -5.81 -10.11 -20.77
CA ALA A 31 -5.01 -9.71 -19.63
C ALA A 31 -3.74 -8.99 -20.11
N THR A 32 -3.36 -7.93 -19.40
CA THR A 32 -2.02 -7.35 -19.50
C THR A 32 -1.07 -8.18 -18.64
N ALA A 33 0.03 -8.64 -19.22
CA ALA A 33 1.05 -9.44 -18.55
C ALA A 33 2.23 -8.59 -18.07
N PHE A 34 2.72 -8.88 -16.85
CA PHE A 34 3.90 -8.27 -16.25
C PHE A 34 4.88 -9.37 -15.82
N HIS A 35 6.13 -9.31 -16.31
CA HIS A 35 7.19 -10.17 -15.79
C HIS A 35 7.49 -9.75 -14.34
N VAL A 36 7.32 -10.68 -13.39
CA VAL A 36 7.66 -10.40 -11.99
C VAL A 36 9.17 -10.23 -11.87
N LEU A 37 9.63 -9.22 -11.11
CA LEU A 37 11.04 -8.79 -11.01
C LEU A 37 12.05 -9.94 -11.14
N PRO A 38 12.82 -10.05 -12.25
CA PRO A 38 13.66 -11.20 -12.56
C PRO A 38 14.69 -11.57 -11.48
N GLU A 39 15.22 -10.57 -10.78
CA GLU A 39 16.23 -10.74 -9.74
C GLU A 39 15.70 -11.45 -8.48
N THR A 40 14.38 -11.53 -8.34
CA THR A 40 13.68 -12.05 -7.15
C THR A 40 13.30 -13.52 -7.27
N HIS A 41 13.50 -14.13 -8.43
CA HIS A 41 13.25 -15.54 -8.62
C HIS A 41 14.37 -16.24 -9.39
N SER A 42 14.40 -17.57 -9.26
CA SER A 42 15.24 -18.45 -10.06
C SER A 42 14.35 -19.36 -10.88
N ASP A 43 14.86 -19.82 -12.01
CA ASP A 43 14.12 -20.72 -12.91
C ASP A 43 12.78 -20.16 -13.38
N GLU A 44 12.65 -18.83 -13.42
CA GLU A 44 11.43 -18.14 -13.80
C GLU A 44 10.19 -18.64 -13.03
N SER A 45 10.34 -19.07 -11.77
CA SER A 45 9.32 -19.79 -10.98
C SER A 45 8.76 -18.93 -9.83
N GLY A 46 7.48 -19.13 -9.52
CA GLY A 46 6.84 -18.59 -8.32
C GLY A 46 5.51 -19.28 -8.02
N TYR A 47 4.96 -19.09 -6.81
CA TYR A 47 3.78 -19.84 -6.35
C TYR A 47 2.54 -18.95 -6.17
N PHE A 48 1.60 -19.37 -5.32
CA PHE A 48 0.30 -18.74 -5.16
C PHE A 48 0.28 -17.51 -4.22
N SER A 49 1.46 -17.00 -3.87
CA SER A 49 1.64 -15.92 -2.91
C SER A 49 1.25 -14.57 -3.52
N LEU A 50 0.01 -14.15 -3.28
CA LEU A 50 -0.58 -12.95 -3.85
C LEU A 50 -1.70 -12.39 -2.94
N SER A 51 -1.57 -11.12 -2.57
CA SER A 51 -2.60 -10.39 -1.81
C SER A 51 -2.67 -8.92 -2.18
N GLU A 52 -3.85 -8.30 -2.04
CA GLU A 52 -4.01 -6.83 -2.09
C GLU A 52 -3.87 -6.23 -0.68
N GLY A 53 -2.93 -5.31 -0.50
CA GLY A 53 -2.74 -4.57 0.76
C GLY A 53 -3.91 -3.64 1.08
N LEU A 54 -3.99 -3.14 2.32
CA LEU A 54 -4.98 -2.11 2.67
C LEU A 54 -4.73 -0.78 1.98
N ASP A 55 -3.56 -0.61 1.37
CA ASP A 55 -3.17 0.54 0.57
C ASP A 55 -3.58 0.42 -0.91
N GLY A 56 -4.04 -0.75 -1.36
CA GLY A 56 -4.39 -1.06 -2.76
C GLY A 56 -3.22 -1.51 -3.63
N ASN A 57 -2.01 -1.69 -3.08
CA ASN A 57 -0.91 -2.32 -3.81
C ASN A 57 -1.01 -3.84 -3.73
N LEU A 58 -0.47 -4.55 -4.72
CA LEU A 58 -0.39 -6.01 -4.68
C LEU A 58 0.95 -6.46 -4.09
N HIS A 59 0.93 -7.55 -3.34
CA HIS A 59 2.10 -8.14 -2.71
C HIS A 59 2.27 -9.57 -3.19
N ILE A 60 3.39 -9.83 -3.87
CA ILE A 60 3.69 -11.06 -4.60
C ILE A 60 4.91 -11.73 -3.95
N GLY A 61 4.73 -12.93 -3.41
CA GLY A 61 5.85 -13.69 -2.87
C GLY A 61 6.58 -14.45 -3.97
N THR A 62 7.91 -14.40 -3.93
CA THR A 62 8.76 -14.94 -5.00
C THR A 62 9.59 -16.13 -4.52
N THR A 63 10.28 -16.79 -5.45
CA THR A 63 11.07 -18.00 -5.18
C THR A 63 12.43 -17.94 -5.85
N LYS A 64 13.51 -17.86 -5.06
CA LYS A 64 14.89 -17.94 -5.55
C LYS A 64 15.60 -19.13 -4.88
N TYR A 65 15.45 -20.30 -5.51
CA TYR A 65 16.00 -21.59 -5.05
C TYR A 65 17.47 -21.48 -4.68
N GLY A 66 17.84 -22.04 -3.53
CA GLY A 66 19.22 -22.02 -3.04
C GLY A 66 19.72 -20.67 -2.50
N HIS A 67 18.93 -19.60 -2.60
CA HIS A 67 19.40 -18.24 -2.30
C HIS A 67 18.53 -17.48 -1.31
N ASN A 68 17.29 -17.13 -1.67
CA ASN A 68 16.48 -16.18 -0.88
C ASN A 68 14.99 -16.24 -1.25
N ALA A 69 14.16 -15.52 -0.51
CA ALA A 69 12.76 -15.28 -0.78
C ALA A 69 12.46 -13.79 -0.64
N TYR A 70 11.63 -13.25 -1.53
CA TYR A 70 11.29 -11.83 -1.54
C TYR A 70 9.78 -11.63 -1.58
N LEU A 71 9.34 -10.52 -0.98
CA LEU A 71 8.01 -9.97 -1.24
C LEU A 71 8.19 -8.78 -2.18
N VAL A 72 7.54 -8.86 -3.34
CA VAL A 72 7.49 -7.79 -4.34
C VAL A 72 6.18 -7.05 -4.20
N GLU A 73 6.24 -5.74 -4.00
CA GLU A 73 5.08 -4.86 -4.12
C GLU A 73 4.92 -4.45 -5.59
N PHE A 74 3.69 -4.49 -6.08
CA PHE A 74 3.30 -4.07 -7.42
C PHE A 74 2.24 -2.97 -7.31
N ASP A 75 2.49 -1.82 -7.93
CA ASP A 75 1.53 -0.73 -8.06
C ASP A 75 0.62 -0.97 -9.27
N PRO A 76 -0.67 -1.28 -9.08
CA PRO A 76 -1.58 -1.60 -10.18
C PRO A 76 -1.91 -0.42 -11.11
N GLY A 77 -1.63 0.81 -10.67
CA GLY A 77 -1.84 2.01 -11.47
C GLY A 77 -0.70 2.28 -12.46
N THR A 78 0.53 1.99 -12.06
CA THR A 78 1.73 2.30 -12.86
C THR A 78 2.43 1.07 -13.44
N GLY A 79 2.16 -0.12 -12.91
CA GLY A 79 2.88 -1.35 -13.23
C GLY A 79 4.27 -1.45 -12.60
N GLN A 80 4.66 -0.46 -11.79
CA GLN A 80 5.96 -0.46 -11.12
C GLN A 80 6.03 -1.55 -10.04
N GLN A 81 7.22 -2.13 -9.89
CA GLN A 81 7.51 -3.17 -8.91
C GLN A 81 8.69 -2.76 -8.04
N ARG A 82 8.66 -3.16 -6.76
CA ARG A 82 9.82 -3.03 -5.86
C ARG A 82 9.87 -4.16 -4.85
N ILE A 83 11.07 -4.54 -4.44
CA ILE A 83 11.28 -5.48 -3.33
C ILE A 83 10.98 -4.74 -2.03
N VAL A 84 10.02 -5.25 -1.25
CA VAL A 84 9.62 -4.68 0.05
C VAL A 84 10.01 -5.54 1.24
N LEU A 85 10.36 -6.79 1.00
CA LEU A 85 10.88 -7.71 2.00
C LEU A 85 11.96 -8.58 1.34
N ASP A 86 13.13 -8.62 1.96
CA ASP A 86 14.20 -9.58 1.70
C ASP A 86 14.31 -10.48 2.95
N ALA A 87 13.95 -11.77 2.82
CA ALA A 87 13.81 -12.63 3.98
C ALA A 87 15.12 -12.80 4.74
N HIS A 88 16.23 -13.02 4.03
CA HIS A 88 17.54 -13.23 4.65
C HIS A 88 18.06 -11.97 5.32
N ARG A 89 17.96 -10.81 4.65
CA ARG A 89 18.36 -9.53 5.23
C ARG A 89 17.56 -9.22 6.50
N SER A 90 16.24 -9.41 6.47
CA SER A 90 15.35 -9.15 7.61
C SER A 90 15.62 -10.10 8.79
N LEU A 91 16.16 -11.29 8.53
CA LEU A 91 16.45 -12.31 9.54
C LEU A 91 17.93 -12.36 9.96
N GLY A 92 18.80 -11.58 9.31
CA GLY A 92 20.25 -11.64 9.53
C GLY A 92 20.88 -12.98 9.10
N LEU A 93 20.35 -13.59 8.03
CA LEU A 93 20.80 -14.88 7.50
C LEU A 93 21.61 -14.71 6.23
N ASP A 94 22.51 -15.66 5.96
CA ASP A 94 23.28 -15.74 4.70
C ASP A 94 23.28 -17.15 4.09
N THR A 95 22.57 -18.11 4.71
CA THR A 95 22.45 -19.53 4.33
C THR A 95 22.20 -19.74 2.82
N LYS A 96 22.66 -20.88 2.29
CA LYS A 96 22.57 -21.25 0.86
C LYS A 96 22.05 -22.67 0.69
N GLY A 97 21.78 -23.05 -0.56
CA GLY A 97 21.34 -24.40 -0.92
C GLY A 97 20.01 -24.75 -0.26
N TYR A 98 19.85 -25.99 0.17
CA TYR A 98 18.59 -26.46 0.78
C TYR A 98 18.25 -25.77 2.11
N ALA A 99 19.25 -25.24 2.83
CA ALA A 99 19.04 -24.51 4.09
C ALA A 99 18.46 -23.10 3.89
N ALA A 100 18.54 -22.54 2.68
CA ALA A 100 18.07 -21.20 2.40
C ALA A 100 16.55 -21.05 2.55
N GLN A 101 16.12 -19.91 3.11
CA GLN A 101 14.75 -19.43 2.95
C GLN A 101 14.54 -19.04 1.49
N ALA A 102 14.04 -19.95 0.66
CA ALA A 102 14.13 -19.84 -0.79
C ALA A 102 12.80 -19.52 -1.49
N LYS A 103 11.69 -19.52 -0.75
CA LYS A 103 10.38 -19.10 -1.28
C LYS A 103 9.48 -18.51 -0.21
N LEU A 104 8.63 -17.57 -0.61
CA LEU A 104 7.41 -17.21 0.10
C LEU A 104 6.26 -18.02 -0.50
N HIS A 105 5.75 -18.99 0.24
CA HIS A 105 4.77 -19.98 -0.27
C HIS A 105 3.47 -19.98 0.54
N THR A 106 3.08 -18.82 1.04
CA THR A 106 1.79 -18.55 1.69
C THR A 106 0.83 -17.87 0.73
N ARG A 107 -0.49 -17.88 0.99
CA ARG A 107 -1.45 -17.02 0.24
C ARG A 107 -1.17 -15.53 0.47
N ASN A 108 -0.42 -15.21 1.52
CA ASN A 108 -0.27 -13.90 2.13
C ASN A 108 -1.57 -13.46 2.80
N HIS A 109 -1.44 -12.88 3.99
CA HIS A 109 -2.59 -12.40 4.74
C HIS A 109 -2.39 -10.94 5.11
N VAL A 110 -3.39 -10.13 4.83
CA VAL A 110 -3.37 -8.71 5.16
C VAL A 110 -4.16 -8.49 6.45
N GLY A 111 -3.45 -8.18 7.52
CA GLY A 111 -4.04 -7.93 8.83
C GLY A 111 -4.86 -6.63 8.87
N ARG A 112 -5.63 -6.45 9.94
CA ARG A 112 -6.43 -5.22 10.15
C ARG A 112 -5.55 -3.97 10.27
N SER A 113 -4.32 -4.15 10.77
CA SER A 113 -3.27 -3.15 10.83
C SER A 113 -2.79 -2.72 9.44
N GLY A 114 -3.04 -3.52 8.40
CA GLY A 114 -2.47 -3.32 7.06
C GLY A 114 -1.14 -4.01 6.83
N LYS A 115 -0.57 -4.67 7.85
CA LYS A 115 0.60 -5.54 7.70
C LYS A 115 0.29 -6.72 6.78
N VAL A 116 1.24 -7.06 5.93
CA VAL A 116 1.20 -8.21 5.02
C VAL A 116 2.04 -9.34 5.62
N TYR A 117 1.36 -10.35 6.13
CA TYR A 117 1.94 -11.54 6.75
C TYR A 117 2.27 -12.60 5.69
N VAL A 118 3.49 -13.13 5.78
CA VAL A 118 4.02 -14.15 4.85
C VAL A 118 4.79 -15.22 5.62
N GLY A 119 4.97 -16.37 4.98
CA GLY A 119 5.72 -17.49 5.52
C GLY A 119 6.80 -17.96 4.55
N SER A 120 8.00 -18.19 5.05
CA SER A 120 9.11 -18.69 4.25
C SER A 120 9.18 -20.22 4.24
N LYS A 121 9.76 -20.76 3.16
CA LYS A 121 9.97 -22.19 2.96
C LYS A 121 11.26 -22.44 2.17
N GLN A 122 11.79 -23.66 2.25
CA GLN A 122 12.98 -24.12 1.52
C GLN A 122 12.74 -24.37 0.03
N GLY A 123 13.84 -24.45 -0.72
CA GLY A 123 13.85 -24.83 -2.13
C GLY A 123 13.78 -26.35 -2.33
N TYR A 124 14.39 -26.81 -3.41
CA TYR A 124 14.63 -28.24 -3.64
C TYR A 124 16.09 -28.55 -3.31
N ALA A 125 16.35 -29.69 -2.66
CA ALA A 125 17.70 -30.13 -2.40
C ALA A 125 18.38 -30.54 -3.71
N THR A 126 19.56 -29.99 -3.96
CA THR A 126 20.46 -30.44 -5.03
C THR A 126 21.11 -31.77 -4.66
N GLU A 127 21.75 -32.45 -5.62
CA GLU A 127 22.52 -33.66 -5.30
C GLU A 127 23.66 -33.36 -4.30
N GLU A 128 24.31 -32.20 -4.45
CA GLU A 128 25.32 -31.73 -3.49
C GLU A 128 24.74 -31.51 -2.09
N ASP A 129 23.55 -30.92 -1.97
CA ASP A 129 22.88 -30.76 -0.67
C ASP A 129 22.62 -32.12 -0.01
N LYS A 130 22.22 -33.13 -0.79
CA LYS A 130 21.95 -34.48 -0.29
C LYS A 130 23.24 -35.18 0.15
N GLU A 131 24.30 -35.12 -0.65
CA GLU A 131 25.62 -35.68 -0.32
C GLU A 131 26.18 -35.08 0.97
N LYS A 132 26.00 -33.76 1.15
CA LYS A 132 26.42 -33.02 2.36
C LYS A 132 25.41 -33.11 3.51
N ASN A 133 24.29 -33.80 3.31
CA ASN A 133 23.20 -33.92 4.28
C ASN A 133 22.72 -32.56 4.83
N ILE A 134 22.64 -31.55 3.97
CA ILE A 134 22.17 -30.20 4.34
C ILE A 134 20.71 -30.29 4.78
N GLN A 135 20.43 -29.81 5.98
CA GLN A 135 19.09 -29.80 6.56
C GLN A 135 18.48 -28.41 6.47
N TYR A 136 17.17 -28.35 6.23
CA TYR A 136 16.45 -27.09 6.34
C TYR A 136 16.20 -26.75 7.82
N PRO A 137 16.60 -25.55 8.31
CA PRO A 137 16.39 -25.19 9.71
C PRO A 137 14.91 -25.05 10.10
N GLY A 138 14.07 -24.59 9.17
CA GLY A 138 12.66 -24.26 9.40
C GLY A 138 12.29 -22.93 8.74
N GLY A 139 11.00 -22.76 8.46
CA GLY A 139 10.42 -21.54 7.89
C GLY A 139 10.11 -20.52 8.97
N TYR A 140 10.16 -19.25 8.58
CA TYR A 140 9.83 -18.11 9.43
C TYR A 140 8.49 -17.51 9.04
N VAL A 141 7.83 -16.92 10.03
CA VAL A 141 6.70 -16.01 9.81
C VAL A 141 7.21 -14.58 9.86
N LEU A 142 6.89 -13.80 8.83
CA LEU A 142 7.30 -12.40 8.69
C LEU A 142 6.08 -11.53 8.42
N ALA A 143 6.14 -10.25 8.79
CA ALA A 143 5.14 -9.26 8.38
C ALA A 143 5.80 -8.00 7.85
N TYR A 144 5.41 -7.57 6.65
CA TYR A 144 5.76 -6.27 6.09
C TYR A 144 4.70 -5.23 6.46
N ASP A 145 5.11 -4.04 6.92
CA ASP A 145 4.21 -2.90 7.13
C ASP A 145 4.37 -1.86 6.01
N PRO A 146 3.42 -1.78 5.06
CA PRO A 146 3.45 -0.78 3.98
C PRO A 146 3.45 0.67 4.48
N ARG A 147 2.98 0.94 5.71
CA ARG A 147 2.99 2.30 6.28
C ARG A 147 4.37 2.74 6.76
N THR A 148 5.25 1.81 7.10
CA THR A 148 6.57 2.13 7.67
C THR A 148 7.72 1.70 6.77
N GLY A 149 7.47 0.72 5.90
CA GLY A 149 8.51 0.02 5.15
C GLY A 149 9.26 -1.04 5.96
N GLU A 150 8.84 -1.32 7.20
CA GLU A 150 9.55 -2.23 8.10
C GLU A 150 9.06 -3.67 7.98
N VAL A 151 9.93 -4.61 8.32
CA VAL A 151 9.63 -6.04 8.38
C VAL A 151 9.83 -6.53 9.82
N GLU A 152 8.82 -7.20 10.35
CA GLU A 152 8.84 -7.84 11.66
C GLU A 152 8.95 -9.36 11.49
N SER A 153 9.70 -10.02 12.37
CA SER A 153 9.81 -11.48 12.41
C SER A 153 9.13 -12.05 13.64
N PHE A 154 8.34 -13.11 13.44
CA PHE A 154 7.67 -13.87 14.50
C PHE A 154 8.36 -15.23 14.73
N GLY A 155 9.60 -15.39 14.27
CA GLY A 155 10.38 -16.62 14.46
C GLY A 155 9.89 -17.81 13.64
N MET A 156 10.46 -18.98 13.94
CA MET A 156 10.09 -20.24 13.31
C MET A 156 8.99 -20.95 14.11
N PRO A 157 7.85 -21.34 13.49
CA PRO A 157 6.81 -22.10 14.19
C PRO A 157 7.27 -23.49 14.63
N MET A 158 8.06 -24.16 13.79
CA MET A 158 8.55 -25.51 14.05
C MET A 158 9.83 -25.80 13.25
N LYS A 159 10.82 -26.42 13.90
CA LYS A 159 12.10 -26.80 13.28
C LYS A 159 11.89 -27.77 12.11
N GLY A 160 12.62 -27.59 11.02
CA GLY A 160 12.60 -28.46 9.84
C GLY A 160 11.37 -28.30 8.94
N GLN A 161 10.32 -27.62 9.41
CA GLN A 161 9.09 -27.44 8.67
C GLN A 161 9.08 -26.10 7.92
N GLY A 162 8.53 -26.08 6.71
CA GLY A 162 8.21 -24.84 6.01
C GLY A 162 6.95 -24.18 6.55
N VAL A 163 6.64 -22.95 6.12
CA VAL A 163 5.34 -22.30 6.37
C VAL A 163 4.54 -22.22 5.08
N ILE A 164 3.28 -22.67 5.09
CA ILE A 164 2.39 -22.68 3.91
C ILE A 164 1.15 -21.80 4.07
N ASP A 165 0.81 -21.41 5.29
CA ASP A 165 -0.27 -20.47 5.56
C ASP A 165 0.02 -19.65 6.82
N VAL A 166 -0.40 -18.39 6.80
CA VAL A 166 -0.37 -17.48 7.96
C VAL A 166 -1.63 -16.62 7.88
N VAL A 167 -2.39 -16.56 8.96
CA VAL A 167 -3.61 -15.74 9.08
C VAL A 167 -3.56 -14.98 10.41
N SER A 168 -3.81 -13.66 10.40
CA SER A 168 -3.76 -12.85 11.63
C SER A 168 -5.16 -12.55 12.16
N ASP A 169 -5.35 -12.75 13.46
CA ASP A 169 -6.44 -12.15 14.24
C ASP A 169 -5.82 -11.21 15.28
N GLU A 170 -5.32 -10.07 14.78
CA GLU A 170 -4.67 -9.04 15.58
C GLU A 170 -5.56 -8.50 16.70
N LEU A 171 -6.89 -8.49 16.49
CA LEU A 171 -7.84 -8.01 17.50
C LEU A 171 -7.82 -8.89 18.75
N ARG A 172 -7.62 -10.19 18.59
CA ARG A 172 -7.55 -11.17 19.68
C ARG A 172 -6.13 -11.58 20.03
N GLY A 173 -5.12 -10.95 19.42
CA GLY A 173 -3.72 -11.22 19.72
C GLY A 173 -3.20 -12.56 19.16
N ASN A 174 -3.75 -13.07 18.06
CA ASN A 174 -3.37 -14.38 17.52
C ASN A 174 -2.83 -14.30 16.09
N LEU A 175 -1.86 -15.16 15.76
CA LEU A 175 -1.59 -15.60 14.39
C LEU A 175 -1.87 -17.10 14.29
N TYR A 176 -2.51 -17.55 13.23
CA TYR A 176 -2.68 -18.96 12.90
C TYR A 176 -1.73 -19.31 11.78
N VAL A 177 -1.01 -20.42 11.93
CA VAL A 177 0.05 -20.82 11.01
C VAL A 177 -0.13 -22.28 10.66
N VAL A 178 0.02 -22.62 9.38
CA VAL A 178 0.09 -24.01 8.93
C VAL A 178 1.49 -24.27 8.42
N THR A 179 2.13 -25.29 8.98
CA THR A 179 3.45 -25.72 8.52
C THR A 179 3.35 -26.64 7.30
N CYS A 180 4.47 -26.88 6.62
CA CYS A 180 4.56 -27.77 5.49
C CYS A 180 5.65 -28.82 5.72
N GLU A 181 5.47 -29.98 5.08
CA GLU A 181 6.09 -31.30 5.33
C GLU A 181 5.16 -32.20 6.15
N ASP A 182 4.81 -31.82 7.38
CA ASP A 182 3.87 -32.60 8.21
C ASP A 182 2.49 -31.96 8.42
N GLN A 183 2.29 -30.67 8.09
CA GLN A 183 0.98 -29.98 8.16
C GLN A 183 0.45 -29.74 9.60
N HIS A 184 1.31 -29.25 10.48
CA HIS A 184 0.93 -28.85 11.83
C HIS A 184 0.11 -27.55 11.82
N TRP A 185 -0.97 -27.51 12.62
CA TRP A 185 -1.75 -26.30 12.84
C TRP A 185 -1.31 -25.62 14.13
N MET A 186 -0.75 -24.42 14.00
CA MET A 186 -0.10 -23.69 15.07
C MET A 186 -0.83 -22.37 15.34
N ARG A 187 -0.78 -21.92 16.59
CA ARG A 187 -1.16 -20.57 17.02
C ARG A 187 0.05 -19.86 17.60
N TYR A 188 0.34 -18.67 17.10
CA TYR A 188 1.24 -17.73 17.76
C TYR A 188 0.43 -16.79 18.64
N ASP A 189 0.81 -16.68 19.91
CA ASP A 189 0.26 -15.71 20.84
C ASP A 189 1.09 -14.42 20.78
N LEU A 190 0.49 -13.32 20.31
CA LEU A 190 1.20 -12.04 20.11
C LEU A 190 1.62 -11.40 21.43
N ALA A 191 0.98 -11.73 22.55
CA ALA A 191 1.35 -11.17 23.86
C ALA A 191 2.46 -11.98 24.51
N ALA A 192 2.38 -13.31 24.44
CA ALA A 192 3.41 -14.21 25.00
C ALA A 192 4.62 -14.40 24.08
N CYS A 193 4.49 -14.00 22.80
CA CYS A 193 5.49 -14.18 21.76
C CYS A 193 5.89 -15.66 21.53
N SER A 194 4.94 -16.59 21.66
CA SER A 194 5.18 -18.04 21.62
C SER A 194 4.23 -18.81 20.71
N TYR A 195 4.72 -19.89 20.10
CA TYR A 195 3.91 -20.83 19.33
C TYR A 195 3.33 -21.95 20.20
N HIS A 196 2.10 -22.35 19.88
CA HIS A 196 1.41 -23.49 20.44
C HIS A 196 0.80 -24.33 19.32
N GLU A 197 0.99 -25.63 19.36
CA GLU A 197 0.30 -26.53 18.46
C GLU A 197 -1.17 -26.66 18.89
N LEU A 198 -2.09 -26.48 17.93
CA LEU A 198 -3.53 -26.64 18.16
C LEU A 198 -3.96 -28.10 17.96
N GLY A 199 -3.37 -28.78 16.97
CA GLY A 199 -3.93 -30.00 16.38
C GLY A 199 -5.31 -29.76 15.75
N PRO A 200 -5.93 -30.71 15.04
CA PRO A 200 -5.40 -31.98 14.51
C PRO A 200 -4.39 -31.75 13.35
N MET A 201 -3.85 -32.84 12.80
CA MET A 201 -3.07 -32.77 11.56
C MET A 201 -3.95 -32.38 10.38
N LEU A 202 -3.46 -31.47 9.57
CA LEU A 202 -4.22 -30.90 8.47
C LEU A 202 -3.97 -31.63 7.14
N THR A 203 -4.81 -31.34 6.17
CA THR A 203 -4.55 -31.73 4.78
C THR A 203 -3.27 -31.09 4.23
N PRO A 204 -2.56 -31.72 3.27
CA PRO A 204 -1.54 -31.05 2.46
C PRO A 204 -2.02 -29.68 1.97
N TYR A 205 -1.15 -28.67 2.12
CA TYR A 205 -1.40 -27.27 1.75
C TYR A 205 -2.70 -26.67 2.32
N ALA A 206 -3.09 -27.11 3.53
CA ALA A 206 -4.22 -26.51 4.23
C ALA A 206 -4.01 -25.01 4.50
N THR A 207 -5.12 -24.29 4.53
CA THR A 207 -5.17 -22.86 4.85
C THR A 207 -6.24 -22.64 5.92
N THR A 208 -6.05 -21.61 6.74
CA THR A 208 -6.95 -21.24 7.83
C THR A 208 -7.95 -20.18 7.35
N LEU A 209 -9.20 -20.24 7.81
CA LEU A 209 -10.17 -19.16 7.69
C LEU A 209 -10.61 -18.73 9.09
N VAL A 210 -10.78 -17.42 9.32
CA VAL A 210 -11.30 -16.88 10.58
C VAL A 210 -12.70 -16.33 10.35
N ASP A 211 -13.67 -16.78 11.14
CA ASP A 211 -15.07 -16.37 10.99
C ASP A 211 -15.40 -15.06 11.72
N GLU A 212 -16.63 -14.58 11.58
CA GLU A 212 -17.11 -13.34 12.20
C GLU A 212 -16.95 -13.30 13.74
N LYS A 213 -16.87 -14.46 14.40
CA LYS A 213 -16.70 -14.59 15.86
C LYS A 213 -15.23 -14.70 16.28
N GLY A 214 -14.32 -14.77 15.31
CA GLY A 214 -12.90 -15.00 15.54
C GLY A 214 -12.51 -16.47 15.68
N ARG A 215 -13.41 -17.41 15.36
CA ARG A 215 -13.06 -18.83 15.40
C ARG A 215 -12.25 -19.17 14.16
N ALA A 216 -11.15 -19.87 14.34
CA ALA A 216 -10.29 -20.30 13.25
C ALA A 216 -10.70 -21.68 12.76
N HIS A 217 -10.73 -21.87 11.44
CA HIS A 217 -11.20 -23.09 10.79
C HIS A 217 -10.15 -23.61 9.83
N ALA A 218 -9.93 -24.93 9.82
CA ALA A 218 -9.02 -25.61 8.92
C ALA A 218 -9.58 -26.97 8.49
N LEU A 219 -9.09 -27.50 7.37
CA LEU A 219 -9.46 -28.83 6.90
C LEU A 219 -8.46 -29.87 7.41
N THR A 220 -8.96 -30.93 8.03
CA THR A 220 -8.10 -32.00 8.57
C THR A 220 -7.56 -32.90 7.46
N ARG A 221 -6.59 -33.75 7.81
CA ARG A 221 -6.09 -34.81 6.92
C ARG A 221 -7.21 -35.71 6.39
N ASP A 222 -8.21 -35.98 7.24
CA ASP A 222 -9.40 -36.80 6.94
C ASP A 222 -10.56 -35.99 6.32
N PHE A 223 -10.26 -34.74 5.95
CA PHE A 223 -11.16 -33.83 5.24
C PHE A 223 -12.43 -33.44 6.02
N GLU A 224 -12.28 -33.34 7.33
CA GLU A 224 -13.27 -32.80 8.26
C GLU A 224 -12.96 -31.32 8.55
N LEU A 225 -13.93 -30.59 9.09
CA LEU A 225 -13.72 -29.20 9.52
C LEU A 225 -13.23 -29.19 10.97
N ALA A 226 -11.97 -28.79 11.18
CA ALA A 226 -11.47 -28.41 12.49
C ALA A 226 -11.83 -26.94 12.78
N GLU A 227 -12.26 -26.67 14.01
CA GLU A 227 -12.60 -25.33 14.50
C GLU A 227 -11.88 -25.12 15.84
N PHE A 228 -11.09 -24.05 15.93
CA PHE A 228 -10.50 -23.54 17.16
C PHE A 228 -11.28 -22.30 17.62
N ASP A 229 -11.74 -22.33 18.86
CA ASP A 229 -12.41 -21.20 19.49
C ASP A 229 -11.44 -20.47 20.45
N PRO A 230 -10.97 -19.26 20.12
CA PRO A 230 -10.03 -18.52 20.98
C PRO A 230 -10.66 -18.11 22.32
N ALA A 231 -11.98 -18.05 22.44
CA ALA A 231 -12.63 -17.70 23.70
C ALA A 231 -12.57 -18.83 24.73
N THR A 232 -12.51 -20.09 24.26
CA THR A 232 -12.47 -21.27 25.14
C THR A 232 -11.15 -22.03 25.08
N GLY A 233 -10.30 -21.74 24.10
CA GLY A 233 -9.04 -22.45 23.83
C GLY A 233 -9.25 -23.88 23.31
N LYS A 234 -10.46 -24.26 22.89
CA LYS A 234 -10.79 -25.63 22.50
C LYS A 234 -10.80 -25.80 20.99
N VAL A 235 -10.29 -26.96 20.55
CA VAL A 235 -10.42 -27.46 19.18
C VAL A 235 -11.52 -28.52 19.11
N ARG A 236 -12.31 -28.50 18.04
CA ARG A 236 -13.24 -29.58 17.70
C ARG A 236 -13.20 -29.90 16.21
N THR A 237 -13.42 -31.16 15.86
CA THR A 237 -13.45 -31.62 14.47
C THR A 237 -14.82 -32.19 14.13
N ARG A 238 -15.37 -31.86 12.96
CA ARG A 238 -16.70 -32.29 12.53
C ARG A 238 -16.75 -32.66 11.05
N PRO A 239 -17.44 -33.75 10.66
CA PRO A 239 -17.58 -34.12 9.26
C PRO A 239 -18.41 -33.09 8.48
N ILE A 240 -17.98 -32.82 7.25
CA ILE A 240 -18.68 -31.97 6.29
C ILE A 240 -19.71 -32.82 5.55
N MET A 241 -20.96 -32.36 5.53
CA MET A 241 -22.10 -33.08 4.94
C MET A 241 -22.63 -32.36 3.71
N VAL A 242 -22.63 -33.04 2.56
CA VAL A 242 -23.23 -32.56 1.31
C VAL A 242 -24.36 -33.50 0.93
N GLY A 243 -25.59 -32.98 0.82
CA GLY A 243 -26.77 -33.81 0.50
C GLY A 243 -27.00 -34.96 1.49
N GLY A 244 -26.67 -34.77 2.77
CA GLY A 244 -26.83 -35.78 3.83
C GLY A 244 -25.74 -36.86 3.88
N ARG A 245 -24.70 -36.79 3.03
CA ARG A 245 -23.56 -37.72 3.03
C ARG A 245 -22.28 -37.02 3.45
N LYS A 246 -21.39 -37.73 4.17
CA LYS A 246 -20.04 -37.23 4.46
C LYS A 246 -19.33 -36.99 3.14
N TRP A 247 -18.88 -35.75 2.94
CA TRP A 247 -18.14 -35.36 1.76
C TRP A 247 -16.64 -35.53 2.02
N THR A 248 -15.91 -35.97 1.00
CA THR A 248 -14.46 -36.16 1.03
C THR A 248 -13.87 -35.84 -0.33
N ARG A 249 -12.55 -35.77 -0.39
CA ARG A 249 -11.76 -35.62 -1.61
C ARG A 249 -11.34 -36.97 -2.17
N ALA A 250 -10.95 -36.99 -3.45
CA ALA A 250 -10.53 -38.23 -4.10
C ALA A 250 -9.18 -38.76 -3.56
N ASN A 251 -8.21 -37.88 -3.30
CA ASN A 251 -6.87 -38.24 -2.81
C ASN A 251 -6.12 -37.03 -2.25
N ASN A 252 -4.90 -37.22 -1.74
CA ASN A 252 -4.06 -36.16 -1.19
C ASN A 252 -3.55 -35.13 -2.22
N HIS A 253 -3.64 -35.41 -3.52
CA HIS A 253 -3.38 -34.42 -4.58
C HIS A 253 -4.61 -33.54 -4.86
N SER A 254 -5.75 -33.81 -4.23
CA SER A 254 -6.95 -32.99 -4.31
C SER A 254 -6.83 -31.86 -3.29
N ILE A 255 -5.93 -30.91 -3.57
CA ILE A 255 -5.61 -29.80 -2.67
C ILE A 255 -6.81 -28.84 -2.57
N PRO A 256 -7.32 -28.54 -1.35
CA PRO A 256 -8.44 -27.63 -1.20
C PRO A 256 -8.00 -26.18 -1.36
N THR A 257 -8.84 -25.40 -2.04
CA THR A 257 -8.75 -23.95 -2.06
C THR A 257 -10.10 -23.40 -1.64
N TRP A 258 -10.10 -22.55 -0.62
CA TRP A 258 -11.32 -22.02 -0.05
C TRP A 258 -11.14 -20.58 0.44
N GLN A 259 -12.24 -19.83 0.43
CA GLN A 259 -12.31 -18.41 0.80
C GLN A 259 -13.60 -18.15 1.56
N ILE A 260 -13.53 -17.30 2.59
CA ILE A 260 -14.70 -16.88 3.36
C ILE A 260 -15.39 -15.69 2.69
N ALA A 261 -16.70 -15.74 2.58
CA ALA A 261 -17.50 -14.64 2.05
C ALA A 261 -17.60 -13.49 3.06
N ALA A 262 -18.04 -12.33 2.59
CA ALA A 262 -18.17 -11.11 3.42
C ALA A 262 -19.17 -11.25 4.59
N ASP A 263 -20.03 -12.27 4.57
CA ASP A 263 -20.92 -12.61 5.68
C ASP A 263 -20.18 -13.25 6.87
N GLY A 264 -18.88 -13.56 6.73
CA GLY A 264 -18.06 -14.19 7.76
C GLY A 264 -18.54 -15.59 8.17
N ARG A 265 -19.40 -16.22 7.37
CA ARG A 265 -20.08 -17.48 7.69
C ARG A 265 -19.98 -18.51 6.57
N THR A 266 -20.08 -18.08 5.32
CA THR A 266 -20.08 -18.97 4.16
C THR A 266 -18.65 -19.09 3.62
N ALA A 267 -18.10 -20.30 3.58
CA ALA A 267 -16.83 -20.57 2.92
C ALA A 267 -17.05 -21.29 1.58
N TYR A 268 -16.61 -20.68 0.48
CA TYR A 268 -16.61 -21.33 -0.83
C TYR A 268 -15.35 -22.15 -1.00
N LEU A 269 -15.48 -23.36 -1.54
CA LEU A 269 -14.37 -24.31 -1.71
C LEU A 269 -14.40 -24.95 -3.10
N ILE A 270 -13.22 -25.10 -3.69
CA ILE A 270 -12.92 -25.90 -4.88
C ILE A 270 -11.71 -26.80 -4.59
N LEU A 271 -11.64 -27.97 -5.22
CA LEU A 271 -10.45 -28.83 -5.15
C LEU A 271 -9.62 -28.64 -6.41
N MET A 272 -8.29 -28.73 -6.28
CA MET A 272 -7.37 -28.56 -7.40
C MET A 272 -7.76 -29.41 -8.61
N ASN A 273 -8.16 -30.66 -8.40
CA ASN A 273 -8.50 -31.63 -9.44
C ASN A 273 -10.01 -31.93 -9.59
N ASP A 274 -10.89 -31.13 -8.97
CA ASP A 274 -12.35 -31.24 -9.14
C ASP A 274 -12.98 -29.83 -9.20
N PRO A 275 -13.57 -29.45 -10.36
CA PRO A 275 -14.08 -28.11 -10.59
C PRO A 275 -15.46 -27.89 -9.95
N SER A 276 -15.88 -28.76 -9.03
CA SER A 276 -17.11 -28.64 -8.28
C SER A 276 -17.00 -27.55 -7.22
N LEU A 277 -17.90 -26.57 -7.26
CA LEU A 277 -17.94 -25.51 -6.24
C LEU A 277 -18.83 -25.92 -5.08
N LEU A 278 -18.29 -25.87 -3.86
CA LEU A 278 -19.03 -26.06 -2.62
C LEU A 278 -19.16 -24.76 -1.83
N ALA A 279 -20.25 -24.65 -1.06
CA ALA A 279 -20.45 -23.63 -0.03
C ALA A 279 -20.63 -24.31 1.34
N ILE A 280 -19.71 -24.07 2.27
CA ILE A 280 -19.67 -24.63 3.62
C ILE A 280 -20.21 -23.59 4.61
N ASP A 281 -21.14 -23.98 5.49
CA ASP A 281 -21.67 -23.13 6.56
C ASP A 281 -20.85 -23.26 7.84
N LEU A 282 -19.93 -22.32 8.07
CA LEU A 282 -19.05 -22.28 9.25
C LEU A 282 -19.81 -22.00 10.57
N ALA A 283 -21.06 -21.55 10.50
CA ALA A 283 -21.92 -21.37 11.68
C ALA A 283 -22.82 -22.57 11.97
N SER A 284 -22.64 -23.70 11.26
CA SER A 284 -23.33 -24.96 11.55
C SER A 284 -23.23 -25.32 13.03
N LYS A 285 -24.35 -25.71 13.63
CA LYS A 285 -24.44 -26.18 15.02
C LYS A 285 -24.53 -27.71 15.07
N GLY A 286 -24.11 -28.30 16.18
CA GLY A 286 -24.18 -29.75 16.40
C GLY A 286 -22.97 -30.50 15.87
N PRO A 287 -23.09 -31.84 15.70
CA PRO A 287 -21.96 -32.74 15.46
C PRO A 287 -21.44 -32.71 14.02
N THR A 288 -22.17 -32.10 13.08
CA THR A 288 -21.80 -32.07 11.65
C THR A 288 -21.80 -30.64 11.11
N VAL A 289 -21.14 -30.44 9.96
CA VAL A 289 -21.10 -29.17 9.23
C VAL A 289 -21.88 -29.31 7.93
N LYS A 290 -22.81 -28.38 7.68
CA LYS A 290 -23.61 -28.39 6.45
C LYS A 290 -22.82 -27.75 5.30
N ALA A 291 -22.86 -28.38 4.15
CA ALA A 291 -22.35 -27.82 2.91
C ALA A 291 -23.31 -28.08 1.73
N THR A 292 -23.30 -27.17 0.76
CA THR A 292 -24.10 -27.25 -0.46
C THR A 292 -23.17 -27.36 -1.66
N SER A 293 -23.43 -28.31 -2.56
CA SER A 293 -22.76 -28.35 -3.86
C SER A 293 -23.52 -27.51 -4.87
N HIS A 294 -22.80 -26.68 -5.62
CA HIS A 294 -23.32 -25.93 -6.75
C HIS A 294 -23.02 -26.61 -8.10
N GLY A 295 -22.38 -27.78 -8.08
CA GLY A 295 -22.01 -28.53 -9.27
C GLY A 295 -20.68 -28.09 -9.88
N LYS A 296 -20.32 -28.70 -11.02
CA LYS A 296 -19.08 -28.43 -11.76
C LYS A 296 -19.16 -27.07 -12.45
N MET A 297 -18.15 -26.22 -12.22
CA MET A 297 -18.06 -24.90 -12.86
C MET A 297 -17.67 -24.98 -14.34
N ILE A 298 -17.01 -26.07 -14.75
CA ILE A 298 -16.66 -26.35 -16.13
C ILE A 298 -16.67 -27.85 -16.41
N LYS A 299 -16.95 -28.23 -17.66
CA LYS A 299 -16.76 -29.59 -18.19
C LYS A 299 -15.43 -29.67 -18.92
N GLY A 300 -14.66 -30.72 -18.66
CA GLY A 300 -13.38 -30.99 -19.32
C GLY A 300 -12.61 -32.09 -18.58
N SER A 301 -11.69 -32.74 -19.28
CA SER A 301 -10.82 -33.74 -18.68
C SER A 301 -9.68 -33.09 -17.88
N LYS A 302 -9.21 -33.79 -16.84
CA LYS A 302 -8.08 -33.40 -15.96
C LYS A 302 -8.08 -31.93 -15.50
N PRO A 303 -9.18 -31.47 -14.87
CA PRO A 303 -9.26 -30.11 -14.35
C PRO A 303 -8.12 -29.85 -13.36
N ASP A 304 -7.55 -28.65 -13.41
CA ASP A 304 -6.50 -28.18 -12.50
C ASP A 304 -6.72 -26.71 -12.15
N SER A 305 -7.11 -26.40 -10.91
CA SER A 305 -7.42 -25.04 -10.46
C SER A 305 -6.34 -24.38 -9.60
N ARG A 306 -5.24 -25.08 -9.27
CA ARG A 306 -4.11 -24.64 -8.43
C ARG A 306 -4.31 -23.35 -7.62
N CYS A 307 -4.98 -23.41 -6.46
CA CYS A 307 -5.17 -22.26 -5.56
C CYS A 307 -5.91 -21.03 -6.13
N ALA A 308 -6.51 -21.10 -7.32
CA ALA A 308 -7.21 -20.00 -7.95
C ALA A 308 -8.70 -19.94 -7.57
N LEU A 309 -9.00 -19.47 -6.36
CA LEU A 309 -10.34 -19.13 -5.92
C LEU A 309 -10.31 -17.79 -5.16
N THR A 310 -11.19 -16.87 -5.55
CA THR A 310 -11.33 -15.55 -4.93
C THR A 310 -12.79 -15.11 -4.91
N ILE A 311 -13.11 -14.14 -4.05
CA ILE A 311 -14.44 -13.55 -3.94
C ILE A 311 -14.30 -12.05 -4.15
N ALA A 312 -14.95 -11.53 -5.18
CA ALA A 312 -14.98 -10.11 -5.48
C ALA A 312 -15.84 -9.34 -4.46
N PRO A 313 -15.67 -8.01 -4.32
CA PRO A 313 -16.42 -7.19 -3.37
C PRO A 313 -17.95 -7.25 -3.52
N ASP A 314 -18.45 -7.55 -4.73
CA ASP A 314 -19.87 -7.73 -5.01
C ASP A 314 -20.43 -9.11 -4.58
N GLY A 315 -19.55 -9.97 -4.05
CA GLY A 315 -19.85 -11.34 -3.63
C GLY A 315 -19.73 -12.38 -4.74
N THR A 316 -19.33 -11.99 -5.96
CA THR A 316 -19.11 -12.94 -7.06
C THR A 316 -17.87 -13.78 -6.76
N VAL A 317 -18.01 -15.11 -6.80
CA VAL A 317 -16.90 -16.05 -6.64
C VAL A 317 -16.26 -16.27 -8.00
N TYR A 318 -14.95 -16.05 -8.13
CA TYR A 318 -14.18 -16.32 -9.34
C TYR A 318 -13.19 -17.46 -9.13
N THR A 319 -12.97 -18.25 -10.18
CA THR A 319 -11.94 -19.30 -10.20
C THR A 319 -11.31 -19.43 -11.58
N LEU A 320 -10.04 -19.84 -11.63
CA LEU A 320 -9.40 -20.32 -12.85
C LEU A 320 -9.34 -21.83 -12.81
N VAL A 321 -9.68 -22.47 -13.93
CA VAL A 321 -9.55 -23.91 -14.09
C VAL A 321 -8.92 -24.20 -15.44
N ARG A 322 -7.79 -24.91 -15.42
CA ARG A 322 -7.15 -25.47 -16.60
C ARG A 322 -7.77 -26.82 -16.92
N VAL A 323 -8.06 -27.10 -18.19
CA VAL A 323 -8.50 -28.42 -18.68
C VAL A 323 -7.72 -28.81 -19.95
N ASP A 324 -7.74 -30.09 -20.33
CA ASP A 324 -7.16 -30.52 -21.60
C ASP A 324 -7.89 -29.84 -22.78
N ASN A 325 -7.13 -29.37 -23.77
CA ASN A 325 -7.70 -28.71 -24.94
C ASN A 325 -8.26 -29.74 -25.92
N GLU A 326 -9.56 -30.02 -25.80
CA GLU A 326 -10.30 -30.92 -26.68
C GLU A 326 -11.06 -30.17 -27.80
N THR A 327 -10.82 -28.86 -27.96
CA THR A 327 -11.60 -28.00 -28.87
C THR A 327 -11.23 -28.15 -30.34
N GLY A 328 -10.13 -28.83 -30.65
CA GLY A 328 -9.54 -28.87 -31.99
C GLY A 328 -8.81 -27.59 -32.41
N PHE A 329 -8.86 -26.52 -31.59
CA PHE A 329 -8.19 -25.25 -31.83
C PHE A 329 -6.91 -25.13 -31.00
N GLY A 330 -5.78 -25.48 -31.62
CA GLY A 330 -4.48 -25.57 -30.94
C GLY A 330 -4.28 -26.92 -30.23
N LYS A 331 -3.23 -27.00 -29.41
CA LYS A 331 -2.85 -28.20 -28.64
C LYS A 331 -2.56 -27.83 -27.19
N GLY A 332 -2.49 -28.82 -26.30
CA GLY A 332 -2.12 -28.60 -24.90
C GLY A 332 -3.33 -28.39 -24.00
N TYR A 333 -3.34 -27.30 -23.24
CA TYR A 333 -4.35 -27.03 -22.21
C TYR A 333 -4.91 -25.62 -22.38
N LEU A 334 -6.09 -25.36 -21.83
CA LEU A 334 -6.72 -24.03 -21.83
C LEU A 334 -7.12 -23.64 -20.41
N HIS A 335 -6.83 -22.39 -20.05
CA HIS A 335 -7.11 -21.81 -18.74
C HIS A 335 -8.40 -20.99 -18.79
N TYR A 336 -9.48 -21.51 -18.23
CA TYR A 336 -10.80 -20.86 -18.24
C TYR A 336 -11.03 -20.02 -16.99
N LEU A 337 -11.50 -18.79 -17.17
CA LEU A 337 -12.02 -17.96 -16.09
C LEU A 337 -13.51 -18.21 -15.90
N LEU A 338 -13.89 -18.58 -14.68
CA LEU A 338 -15.24 -18.96 -14.32
C LEU A 338 -15.71 -18.08 -13.17
N SER A 339 -17.03 -17.85 -13.09
CA SER A 339 -17.64 -17.18 -11.95
C SER A 339 -18.91 -17.85 -11.48
N PHE A 340 -19.22 -17.70 -10.20
CA PHE A 340 -20.48 -18.04 -9.58
C PHE A 340 -21.04 -16.81 -8.86
N GLN A 341 -22.28 -16.44 -9.20
CA GLN A 341 -23.05 -15.42 -8.50
C GLN A 341 -23.93 -16.10 -7.46
N PRO A 342 -23.67 -15.91 -6.15
CA PRO A 342 -24.46 -16.52 -5.09
C PRO A 342 -25.93 -16.11 -5.17
N LYS A 343 -26.18 -14.82 -5.43
CA LYS A 343 -27.51 -14.28 -5.73
C LYS A 343 -27.99 -14.87 -7.07
N GLY A 344 -29.03 -15.70 -7.01
CA GLY A 344 -29.58 -16.36 -8.19
C GLY A 344 -28.84 -17.63 -8.63
N ARG A 345 -27.76 -18.03 -7.94
CA ARG A 345 -27.03 -19.30 -8.15
C ARG A 345 -26.58 -19.51 -9.60
N LYS A 346 -26.07 -18.47 -10.25
CA LYS A 346 -25.68 -18.53 -11.67
C LYS A 346 -24.19 -18.77 -11.83
N MET A 347 -23.82 -19.81 -12.59
CA MET A 347 -22.46 -20.01 -13.06
C MET A 347 -22.27 -19.40 -14.46
N ARG A 348 -21.06 -18.90 -14.73
CA ARG A 348 -20.66 -18.40 -16.05
C ARG A 348 -19.25 -18.85 -16.37
N ASN A 349 -19.03 -19.27 -17.61
CA ASN A 349 -17.71 -19.42 -18.21
C ASN A 349 -17.43 -18.16 -19.04
N HIS A 350 -16.41 -17.40 -18.67
CA HIS A 350 -16.07 -16.14 -19.34
C HIS A 350 -15.14 -16.34 -20.54
N GLY A 351 -14.52 -17.51 -20.67
CA GLY A 351 -13.59 -17.82 -21.75
C GLY A 351 -12.17 -18.15 -21.29
N VAL A 352 -11.28 -18.23 -22.26
CA VAL A 352 -9.87 -18.59 -22.08
C VAL A 352 -9.02 -17.35 -21.85
N LEU A 353 -8.08 -17.39 -20.90
CA LEU A 353 -7.13 -16.29 -20.70
C LEU A 353 -6.30 -16.01 -21.96
N ALA A 354 -6.08 -14.74 -22.28
CA ALA A 354 -5.23 -14.32 -23.40
C ALA A 354 -4.36 -13.13 -22.99
N VAL A 355 -3.10 -13.13 -23.41
CA VAL A 355 -2.17 -12.02 -23.19
C VAL A 355 -2.30 -11.01 -24.33
N GLU A 356 -2.51 -9.74 -24.00
CA GLU A 356 -2.68 -8.68 -25.01
C GLU A 356 -1.38 -7.95 -25.39
N ASN A 357 -0.35 -8.04 -24.55
CA ASN A 357 0.98 -7.48 -24.75
C ASN A 357 2.03 -8.61 -24.83
N PRO A 358 2.08 -9.39 -25.94
CA PRO A 358 2.91 -10.60 -26.04
C PRO A 358 4.42 -10.34 -25.95
N ASP A 359 4.85 -9.09 -26.06
CA ASP A 359 6.22 -8.61 -25.92
C ASP A 359 6.66 -8.37 -24.46
N PHE A 360 5.79 -8.63 -23.47
CA PHE A 360 6.13 -8.53 -22.04
C PHE A 360 7.34 -9.40 -21.63
N PHE A 361 7.64 -10.44 -22.42
CA PHE A 361 8.76 -11.34 -22.21
C PHE A 361 9.35 -11.78 -23.56
N ASP A 362 10.68 -11.92 -23.62
CA ASP A 362 11.39 -12.36 -24.83
C ASP A 362 11.40 -13.91 -24.93
N PHE A 363 10.34 -14.45 -25.52
CA PHE A 363 10.21 -15.90 -25.77
C PHE A 363 11.16 -16.44 -26.86
N SER A 364 11.80 -15.58 -27.66
CA SER A 364 12.66 -16.00 -28.78
C SER A 364 13.95 -16.69 -28.29
N ARG A 365 14.40 -16.33 -27.09
CA ARG A 365 15.67 -16.83 -26.53
C ARG A 365 15.63 -18.29 -26.11
N LYS A 366 14.47 -18.97 -26.19
CA LYS A 366 14.25 -20.39 -25.80
C LYS A 366 14.97 -20.77 -24.50
N LYS A 367 14.99 -19.86 -23.52
CA LYS A 367 15.67 -20.09 -22.26
C LYS A 367 14.97 -21.21 -21.49
N LYS A 368 15.73 -21.93 -20.66
CA LYS A 368 15.17 -22.89 -19.70
C LYS A 368 14.04 -22.19 -18.91
N TRP A 369 12.94 -22.92 -18.66
CA TRP A 369 11.81 -22.44 -17.85
C TRP A 369 10.95 -21.31 -18.44
N THR A 370 10.92 -21.18 -19.77
CA THR A 370 10.06 -20.19 -20.48
C THR A 370 8.85 -20.82 -21.19
N HIS A 371 8.55 -22.08 -20.90
CA HIS A 371 7.61 -22.94 -21.63
C HIS A 371 6.15 -22.86 -21.15
N GLY A 372 5.82 -21.97 -20.21
CA GLY A 372 4.48 -21.90 -19.62
C GLY A 372 3.44 -21.13 -20.43
N TYR A 373 3.79 -20.71 -21.66
CA TYR A 373 2.87 -20.10 -22.62
C TYR A 373 2.94 -20.82 -23.97
N HIS A 374 1.86 -20.72 -24.73
CA HIS A 374 1.82 -21.14 -26.13
C HIS A 374 0.98 -20.17 -26.96
N THR A 375 1.20 -20.22 -28.26
CA THR A 375 0.44 -19.43 -29.24
C THR A 375 -0.61 -20.33 -29.89
N LEU A 376 -1.86 -19.91 -29.86
CA LEU A 376 -2.97 -20.59 -30.53
C LEU A 376 -2.97 -20.31 -32.05
N PRO A 377 -3.73 -21.06 -32.86
CA PRO A 377 -3.71 -20.92 -34.33
C PRO A 377 -4.01 -19.52 -34.88
N ASP A 378 -4.68 -18.65 -34.11
CA ASP A 378 -4.97 -17.25 -34.49
C ASP A 378 -3.88 -16.25 -34.03
N GLY A 379 -2.73 -16.74 -33.56
CA GLY A 379 -1.64 -15.90 -33.06
C GLY A 379 -1.80 -15.44 -31.61
N THR A 380 -2.88 -15.81 -30.91
CA THR A 380 -3.10 -15.40 -29.51
C THR A 380 -2.19 -16.14 -28.55
N LEU A 381 -1.44 -15.39 -27.73
CA LEU A 381 -0.62 -15.95 -26.65
C LEU A 381 -1.47 -16.24 -25.41
N THR A 382 -1.39 -17.46 -24.87
CA THR A 382 -2.16 -17.88 -23.68
C THR A 382 -1.31 -18.74 -22.74
N PRO A 383 -1.59 -18.75 -21.42
CA PRO A 383 -0.94 -19.67 -20.49
C PRO A 383 -1.21 -21.14 -20.84
N LEU A 384 -0.17 -21.96 -20.79
CA LEU A 384 -0.22 -23.38 -21.11
C LEU A 384 -0.30 -24.29 -19.87
N HIS A 385 0.66 -24.16 -18.94
CA HIS A 385 0.86 -25.20 -17.92
C HIS A 385 0.20 -24.93 -16.57
N ALA A 386 0.58 -23.84 -15.90
CA ALA A 386 0.21 -23.63 -14.51
C ALA A 386 -0.07 -22.16 -14.23
N HIS A 387 -1.32 -21.88 -13.86
CA HIS A 387 -1.66 -20.72 -13.05
C HIS A 387 -1.46 -21.10 -11.58
N MET A 388 -1.21 -20.13 -10.71
CA MET A 388 -0.89 -20.39 -9.30
C MET A 388 -1.79 -19.64 -8.32
N ALA A 389 -2.20 -18.41 -8.61
CA ALA A 389 -3.13 -17.65 -7.78
C ALA A 389 -4.19 -16.95 -8.63
N LEU A 390 -5.30 -16.60 -7.97
CA LEU A 390 -6.30 -15.67 -8.48
C LEU A 390 -6.75 -14.76 -7.32
N LEU A 391 -6.80 -13.46 -7.59
CA LEU A 391 -7.20 -12.43 -6.65
C LEU A 391 -8.19 -11.47 -7.33
N ALA A 392 -9.33 -11.20 -6.70
CA ALA A 392 -10.19 -10.09 -7.05
C ALA A 392 -9.84 -8.90 -6.14
N ALA A 393 -9.32 -7.82 -6.73
CA ALA A 393 -9.03 -6.59 -6.01
C ALA A 393 -10.32 -5.83 -5.67
N ARG A 394 -10.24 -4.87 -4.74
CA ARG A 394 -11.38 -4.04 -4.31
C ARG A 394 -12.02 -3.23 -5.44
N ASP A 395 -11.23 -2.85 -6.43
CA ASP A 395 -11.73 -2.12 -7.60
C ASP A 395 -12.40 -3.05 -8.63
N GLY A 396 -12.42 -4.37 -8.40
CA GLY A 396 -12.99 -5.37 -9.30
C GLY A 396 -12.03 -5.91 -10.36
N THR A 397 -10.79 -5.41 -10.41
CA THR A 397 -9.74 -5.99 -11.26
C THR A 397 -9.37 -7.39 -10.77
N LEU A 398 -9.24 -8.36 -11.68
CA LEU A 398 -8.73 -9.68 -11.33
C LEU A 398 -7.24 -9.77 -11.64
N TYR A 399 -6.49 -10.43 -10.75
CA TYR A 399 -5.08 -10.70 -10.92
C TYR A 399 -4.80 -12.19 -10.80
N ALA A 400 -3.97 -12.72 -11.69
CA ALA A 400 -3.57 -14.12 -11.64
C ALA A 400 -2.06 -14.26 -11.82
N THR A 401 -1.44 -15.22 -11.13
CA THR A 401 -0.02 -15.54 -11.38
C THR A 401 0.13 -16.75 -12.27
N ILE A 402 1.09 -16.71 -13.20
CA ILE A 402 1.48 -17.83 -14.07
C ILE A 402 2.88 -18.26 -13.69
N LEU A 403 3.12 -19.57 -13.62
CA LEU A 403 4.35 -20.14 -13.09
C LEU A 403 5.57 -19.84 -13.97
N TYR A 404 5.47 -19.96 -15.31
CA TYR A 404 6.63 -19.88 -16.23
C TYR A 404 6.33 -19.04 -17.50
N PRO A 405 7.15 -18.03 -17.85
CA PRO A 405 7.96 -17.31 -16.89
C PRO A 405 7.08 -16.72 -15.78
N PHE A 406 7.65 -16.42 -14.61
CA PHE A 406 6.84 -15.97 -13.47
C PHE A 406 6.18 -14.62 -13.78
N THR A 407 4.86 -14.65 -13.98
CA THR A 407 4.10 -13.55 -14.56
C THR A 407 2.94 -13.17 -13.65
N LEU A 408 2.66 -11.87 -13.52
CA LEU A 408 1.39 -11.35 -13.03
C LEU A 408 0.51 -10.95 -14.22
N LEU A 409 -0.67 -11.54 -14.34
CA LEU A 409 -1.71 -11.15 -15.29
C LEU A 409 -2.70 -10.20 -14.62
N LYS A 410 -2.98 -9.06 -15.25
CA LYS A 410 -3.98 -8.07 -14.84
C LYS A 410 -5.18 -8.13 -15.80
N ILE A 411 -6.37 -8.42 -15.28
CA ILE A 411 -7.62 -8.59 -16.03
C ILE A 411 -8.63 -7.52 -15.60
N GLU A 412 -8.79 -6.48 -16.42
CA GLU A 412 -9.69 -5.35 -16.10
C GLU A 412 -11.11 -5.50 -16.66
N ALA A 413 -11.42 -6.58 -17.39
CA ALA A 413 -12.73 -6.80 -18.00
C ALA A 413 -13.91 -6.83 -17.01
N PHE A 414 -13.64 -7.08 -15.73
CA PHE A 414 -14.63 -7.15 -14.64
C PHE A 414 -14.59 -5.94 -13.71
N LYS A 415 -13.63 -5.04 -13.93
CA LYS A 415 -13.58 -3.75 -13.23
C LYS A 415 -14.81 -2.94 -13.63
N PRO A 416 -15.64 -2.47 -12.69
CA PRO A 416 -16.75 -1.58 -13.01
C PRO A 416 -16.22 -0.37 -13.77
N LYS A 417 -16.95 0.06 -14.81
CA LYS A 417 -16.56 1.23 -15.60
C LYS A 417 -16.41 2.42 -14.65
N ALA A 418 -15.18 2.92 -14.52
CA ALA A 418 -14.90 4.04 -13.64
C ALA A 418 -15.74 5.24 -14.08
N PRO A 419 -16.44 5.93 -13.15
CA PRO A 419 -17.03 7.22 -13.47
C PRO A 419 -15.92 8.19 -13.92
N ARG A 420 -16.32 9.32 -14.52
CA ARG A 420 -15.40 10.45 -14.73
C ARG A 420 -14.66 10.72 -13.41
N PRO A 421 -13.34 11.05 -13.45
CA PRO A 421 -12.60 11.35 -12.24
C PRO A 421 -13.37 12.31 -11.34
N SER A 422 -13.46 11.95 -10.06
CA SER A 422 -14.04 12.81 -9.05
C SER A 422 -13.18 14.08 -8.91
N ALA A 423 -13.73 15.16 -8.35
CA ALA A 423 -12.99 16.38 -8.11
C ALA A 423 -11.76 16.12 -7.20
N GLY A 424 -11.93 15.26 -6.20
CA GLY A 424 -10.85 14.79 -5.33
C GLY A 424 -9.78 13.99 -6.09
N GLN A 425 -10.17 13.12 -7.03
CA GLN A 425 -9.20 12.43 -7.91
C GLN A 425 -8.38 13.41 -8.74
N GLU A 426 -9.03 14.42 -9.32
CA GLU A 426 -8.33 15.47 -10.08
C GLU A 426 -7.33 16.22 -9.19
N TYR A 427 -7.70 16.59 -7.95
CA TYR A 427 -6.79 17.23 -7.00
C TYR A 427 -5.58 16.35 -6.65
N ILE A 428 -5.79 15.07 -6.36
CA ILE A 428 -4.71 14.15 -5.99
C ILE A 428 -3.73 13.94 -7.15
N ARG A 429 -4.22 13.87 -8.40
CA ARG A 429 -3.35 13.79 -9.58
C ARG A 429 -2.44 15.01 -9.71
N GLU A 430 -2.94 16.18 -9.38
CA GLU A 430 -2.16 17.43 -9.40
C GLU A 430 -1.14 17.47 -8.24
N ALA A 431 -1.44 16.85 -7.11
CA ALA A 431 -0.48 16.62 -6.02
C ALA A 431 0.62 15.61 -6.39
N LEU A 432 0.27 14.54 -7.13
CA LEU A 432 1.25 13.59 -7.67
C LEU A 432 2.18 14.28 -8.70
N ALA A 433 1.61 15.07 -9.61
CA ALA A 433 2.38 15.85 -10.58
C ALA A 433 3.30 16.87 -9.89
N ALA A 434 2.92 17.40 -8.72
CA ALA A 434 3.81 18.23 -7.91
C ALA A 434 5.03 17.45 -7.39
N CYS A 435 4.86 16.20 -6.95
CA CYS A 435 6.00 15.35 -6.55
C CYS A 435 6.97 15.16 -7.72
N ASP A 436 6.46 14.87 -8.91
CA ASP A 436 7.27 14.67 -10.12
C ASP A 436 8.05 15.94 -10.52
N ARG A 437 7.40 17.10 -10.42
CA ARG A 437 8.06 18.40 -10.63
C ARG A 437 9.19 18.64 -9.63
N ILE A 438 8.96 18.36 -8.35
CA ILE A 438 9.96 18.58 -7.30
C ILE A 438 11.15 17.65 -7.51
N GLU A 439 10.91 16.38 -7.87
CA GLU A 439 11.98 15.43 -8.19
C GLU A 439 12.77 15.85 -9.44
N ALA A 440 12.13 16.46 -10.44
CA ALA A 440 12.83 17.00 -11.59
C ALA A 440 13.80 18.16 -11.23
N ASP A 441 13.59 18.83 -10.10
CA ASP A 441 14.48 19.88 -9.58
C ASP A 441 15.49 19.35 -8.53
N MET A 442 15.63 18.03 -8.40
CA MET A 442 16.43 17.39 -7.34
C MET A 442 17.89 17.85 -7.34
N ASP A 443 18.54 17.95 -8.50
CA ASP A 443 19.94 18.39 -8.56
C ASP A 443 20.15 19.80 -7.98
N ARG A 444 19.16 20.68 -8.17
CA ARG A 444 19.19 22.04 -7.61
C ARG A 444 18.89 22.04 -6.12
N LEU A 445 17.95 21.20 -5.67
CA LEU A 445 17.67 20.98 -4.25
C LEU A 445 18.90 20.43 -3.53
N THR A 446 19.61 19.46 -4.11
CA THR A 446 20.86 18.92 -3.58
C THR A 446 21.92 20.02 -3.44
N ARG A 447 22.20 20.80 -4.49
CA ARG A 447 23.18 21.91 -4.41
C ARG A 447 22.81 22.95 -3.35
N THR A 448 21.51 23.25 -3.23
CA THR A 448 21.02 24.20 -2.22
C THR A 448 21.17 23.61 -0.81
N GLY A 449 20.88 22.31 -0.64
CA GLY A 449 21.10 21.56 0.60
C GLY A 449 22.57 21.52 1.02
N GLU A 450 23.50 21.43 0.07
CA GLU A 450 24.94 21.51 0.33
C GLU A 450 25.37 22.89 0.85
N GLU A 451 24.85 23.97 0.29
CA GLU A 451 25.11 25.33 0.80
C GLU A 451 24.51 25.53 2.21
N ILE A 452 23.31 24.97 2.46
CA ILE A 452 22.72 24.93 3.80
C ILE A 452 23.63 24.17 4.77
N ALA A 453 24.07 22.97 4.42
CA ALA A 453 24.92 22.14 5.26
C ALA A 453 26.25 22.83 5.60
N LYS A 454 26.90 23.42 4.60
CA LYS A 454 28.12 24.23 4.77
C LYS A 454 27.90 25.36 5.78
N ARG A 455 26.85 26.16 5.59
CA ARG A 455 26.49 27.28 6.48
C ARG A 455 26.16 26.81 7.90
N TYR A 456 25.42 25.73 8.02
CA TYR A 456 25.08 25.11 9.30
C TYR A 456 26.34 24.70 10.08
N ARG A 457 27.33 24.10 9.40
CA ARG A 457 28.62 23.74 10.00
C ARG A 457 29.42 24.95 10.46
N GLU A 458 29.41 26.02 9.69
CA GLU A 458 30.06 27.30 10.01
C GLU A 458 29.32 28.12 11.09
N GLY A 459 28.19 27.61 11.59
CA GLY A 459 27.50 28.14 12.76
C GLY A 459 26.23 28.93 12.45
N GLY A 460 25.81 28.96 11.19
CA GLY A 460 24.54 29.53 10.76
C GLY A 460 23.35 28.64 11.14
N LEU A 461 22.19 29.25 11.37
CA LEU A 461 20.92 28.59 11.56
C LEU A 461 20.11 28.60 10.27
N MET A 462 19.28 27.60 10.09
CA MET A 462 18.13 27.70 9.21
C MET A 462 16.99 28.36 9.98
N GLY A 463 16.35 29.35 9.38
CA GLY A 463 15.22 30.04 9.99
C GLY A 463 14.18 30.45 8.97
N PHE A 464 12.97 30.65 9.49
CA PHE A 464 11.80 31.05 8.73
C PHE A 464 11.32 32.38 9.30
N PRO A 465 11.76 33.52 8.74
CA PRO A 465 11.22 34.80 9.14
C PRO A 465 9.69 34.78 9.02
N TYR A 466 9.03 35.28 10.06
CA TYR A 466 7.58 35.23 10.10
C TYR A 466 6.98 36.08 8.98
N ILE A 467 6.27 35.41 8.08
CA ILE A 467 5.33 35.97 7.12
C ILE A 467 4.02 35.21 7.26
N ARG A 468 2.89 35.79 6.84
CA ARG A 468 1.56 35.20 7.02
C ARG A 468 1.28 34.12 5.95
N GLN A 469 2.10 33.07 5.93
CA GLN A 469 2.04 31.98 4.95
C GLN A 469 2.28 30.63 5.64
N THR A 470 1.97 29.53 4.95
CA THR A 470 1.94 28.18 5.53
C THR A 470 3.32 27.56 5.79
N LEU A 471 4.31 27.78 4.92
CA LEU A 471 5.58 27.02 4.94
C LEU A 471 6.39 27.23 6.22
N GLY A 472 6.51 28.47 6.70
CA GLY A 472 7.36 28.79 7.84
C GLY A 472 6.90 28.11 9.13
N VAL A 473 5.58 28.07 9.36
CA VAL A 473 5.02 27.39 10.54
C VAL A 473 5.07 25.86 10.41
N GLU A 474 4.99 25.33 9.18
CA GLU A 474 5.17 23.91 8.94
C GLU A 474 6.59 23.46 9.26
N LEU A 475 7.64 24.20 8.88
CA LEU A 475 9.01 23.70 9.05
C LEU A 475 9.54 23.80 10.50
N ILE A 476 8.78 24.37 11.43
CA ILE A 476 9.19 24.56 12.83
C ILE A 476 8.62 23.44 13.71
N GLY A 477 9.47 22.79 14.51
CA GLY A 477 9.05 21.94 15.62
C GLY A 477 8.36 20.62 15.23
N ARG A 478 8.55 20.16 13.99
CA ARG A 478 7.92 18.94 13.49
C ARG A 478 8.78 17.71 13.71
N SER A 479 8.12 16.57 13.88
CA SER A 479 8.77 15.27 13.96
C SER A 479 9.68 15.03 12.76
N GLY A 480 10.89 14.56 13.01
CA GLY A 480 11.87 14.28 11.98
C GLY A 480 12.45 15.52 11.29
N GLY A 481 12.16 16.73 11.77
CA GLY A 481 12.79 17.99 11.33
C GLY A 481 13.96 18.41 12.24
N PHE A 482 14.75 19.38 11.80
CA PHE A 482 15.88 19.92 12.58
C PHE A 482 15.40 20.48 13.92
N MET A 483 16.08 20.13 15.02
CA MET A 483 15.78 20.69 16.34
C MET A 483 16.05 22.19 16.40
N HIS A 484 17.18 22.59 15.83
CA HIS A 484 17.68 23.96 15.80
C HIS A 484 17.32 24.69 14.51
N CYS A 485 16.02 24.74 14.26
CA CYS A 485 15.42 25.51 13.18
C CYS A 485 14.63 26.69 13.75
N GLY A 486 14.87 27.90 13.23
CA GLY A 486 14.41 29.17 13.78
C GLY A 486 15.54 29.99 14.39
N PHE A 487 15.54 31.30 14.18
CA PHE A 487 16.61 32.20 14.65
C PHE A 487 16.62 32.43 16.17
N ASP A 488 15.54 32.05 16.84
CA ASP A 488 15.31 32.08 18.29
C ASP A 488 15.68 30.76 18.98
N ARG A 489 16.08 29.72 18.23
CA ARG A 489 16.42 28.38 18.77
C ARG A 489 17.86 27.96 18.50
N PRO A 490 18.87 28.80 18.81
CA PRO A 490 20.26 28.42 18.59
C PRO A 490 20.66 27.27 19.50
N TRP A 491 21.60 26.43 19.06
CA TRP A 491 22.20 25.41 19.94
C TRP A 491 23.16 26.01 20.98
N LYS A 492 23.53 27.30 20.84
CA LYS A 492 24.32 28.05 21.83
C LYS A 492 23.71 29.42 22.09
N GLU A 493 23.80 29.89 23.33
CA GLU A 493 23.13 31.11 23.78
C GLU A 493 23.67 32.38 23.11
N LYS A 494 24.99 32.49 22.94
CA LYS A 494 25.65 33.64 22.31
C LYS A 494 26.25 33.25 20.96
N ARG A 495 25.73 33.86 19.89
CA ARG A 495 26.23 33.72 18.51
C ARG A 495 26.95 34.98 18.07
N THR A 496 28.09 34.81 17.38
CA THR A 496 28.86 35.92 16.80
C THR A 496 28.13 36.51 15.58
N GLU A 497 28.45 37.75 15.22
CA GLU A 497 27.93 38.34 13.97
C GLU A 497 28.41 37.58 12.72
N GLY A 498 29.60 36.96 12.78
CA GLY A 498 30.08 36.07 11.74
C GLY A 498 29.15 34.87 11.52
N GLU A 499 28.71 34.22 12.59
CA GLU A 499 27.76 33.11 12.52
C GLU A 499 26.36 33.55 12.09
N LYS A 500 25.90 34.73 12.50
CA LYS A 500 24.62 35.32 12.05
C LYS A 500 24.62 35.61 10.54
N ARG A 501 25.74 36.06 9.99
CA ARG A 501 25.93 36.21 8.54
C ARG A 501 25.92 34.88 7.78
N ARG A 502 26.03 33.74 8.46
CA ARG A 502 25.89 32.40 7.84
C ARG A 502 24.46 31.87 7.85
N ASP A 503 23.50 32.60 8.43
CA ASP A 503 22.11 32.15 8.48
C ASP A 503 21.52 31.88 7.09
N VAL A 504 20.55 30.98 7.06
CA VAL A 504 19.71 30.67 5.90
C VAL A 504 18.29 31.11 6.25
N ALA A 505 17.71 31.97 5.42
CA ALA A 505 16.35 32.46 5.57
C ALA A 505 15.46 31.85 4.49
N ILE A 506 14.50 31.03 4.91
CA ILE A 506 13.58 30.32 4.01
C ILE A 506 12.20 30.98 4.07
N PHE A 507 11.64 31.27 2.89
CA PHE A 507 10.33 31.88 2.71
C PHE A 507 9.49 31.06 1.71
N GLY A 508 8.18 30.98 1.94
CA GLY A 508 7.25 30.35 1.01
C GLY A 508 5.96 31.13 0.90
N TRP A 509 5.48 31.35 -0.31
CA TRP A 509 4.23 32.06 -0.59
C TRP A 509 3.23 31.13 -1.25
N ASP A 510 2.15 30.81 -0.53
CA ASP A 510 1.00 30.07 -1.06
C ASP A 510 -0.11 30.99 -1.58
N SER A 511 -0.01 32.28 -1.27
CA SER A 511 -0.89 33.35 -1.72
C SER A 511 -0.09 34.62 -2.08
N GLU A 512 -0.78 35.69 -2.45
CA GLU A 512 -0.13 36.98 -2.67
C GLU A 512 0.64 37.44 -1.42
N PRO A 513 1.83 38.06 -1.56
CA PRO A 513 2.62 38.53 -0.44
C PRO A 513 1.94 39.70 0.30
N ASP A 514 2.06 39.73 1.62
CA ASP A 514 1.66 40.91 2.42
C ASP A 514 2.62 42.09 2.14
N GLU A 515 2.16 43.32 2.39
CA GLU A 515 2.93 44.56 2.14
C GLU A 515 4.33 44.56 2.79
N ARG A 516 4.49 43.88 3.93
CA ARG A 516 5.74 43.84 4.71
C ARG A 516 6.68 42.71 4.32
N ASP A 517 6.23 41.77 3.48
CA ASP A 517 7.01 40.57 3.16
C ASP A 517 8.31 40.92 2.43
N LEU A 518 8.25 41.85 1.46
CA LEU A 518 9.44 42.23 0.69
C LEU A 518 10.52 42.85 1.59
N ALA A 519 10.11 43.74 2.50
CA ALA A 519 11.02 44.35 3.46
C ALA A 519 11.65 43.30 4.39
N THR A 520 10.91 42.24 4.74
CA THR A 520 11.42 41.13 5.56
C THR A 520 12.47 40.31 4.81
N VAL A 521 12.24 40.03 3.52
CA VAL A 521 13.22 39.36 2.64
C VAL A 521 14.48 40.22 2.48
N GLN A 522 14.33 41.51 2.20
CA GLN A 522 15.44 42.46 2.06
C GLN A 522 16.24 42.57 3.36
N LYS A 523 15.58 42.61 4.52
CA LYS A 523 16.24 42.63 5.83
C LYS A 523 17.05 41.36 6.09
N ALA A 524 16.54 40.19 5.71
CA ALA A 524 17.31 38.95 5.81
C ALA A 524 18.57 39.01 4.92
N LYS A 525 18.41 39.48 3.68
CA LYS A 525 19.50 39.65 2.71
C LYS A 525 20.57 40.63 3.20
N GLN A 526 20.17 41.80 3.72
CA GLN A 526 21.06 42.82 4.28
C GLN A 526 21.87 42.32 5.48
N ARG A 527 21.32 41.36 6.26
CA ARG A 527 22.04 40.71 7.37
C ARG A 527 23.05 39.66 6.92
N GLY A 528 23.18 39.42 5.61
CA GLY A 528 24.10 38.44 5.02
C GLY A 528 23.53 37.02 4.90
N ALA A 529 22.26 36.81 5.25
CA ALA A 529 21.65 35.50 5.16
C ALA A 529 21.54 35.01 3.70
N TYR A 530 21.61 33.70 3.50
CA TYR A 530 21.27 33.05 2.24
C TYR A 530 19.76 32.92 2.14
N VAL A 531 19.16 33.58 1.15
CA VAL A 531 17.71 33.70 1.03
C VAL A 531 17.19 32.68 0.03
N ILE A 532 16.32 31.78 0.50
CA ILE A 532 15.65 30.77 -0.32
C ILE A 532 14.16 31.09 -0.36
N GLY A 533 13.59 31.18 -1.55
CA GLY A 533 12.16 31.43 -1.76
C GLY A 533 11.45 30.29 -2.48
N PHE A 534 10.21 30.04 -2.08
CA PHE A 534 9.27 29.11 -2.71
C PHE A 534 7.99 29.86 -3.12
N GLY A 535 7.51 29.64 -4.33
CA GLY A 535 6.24 30.23 -4.78
C GLY A 535 6.11 30.26 -6.30
N SER A 536 4.95 30.69 -6.78
CA SER A 536 4.68 30.78 -8.22
C SER A 536 5.63 31.77 -8.90
N GLY A 537 6.40 31.30 -9.89
CA GLY A 537 7.18 32.13 -10.78
C GLY A 537 6.35 32.97 -11.75
N LYS A 538 5.04 32.70 -11.81
CA LYS A 538 4.06 33.42 -12.65
C LYS A 538 3.24 34.44 -11.86
N MET A 539 3.46 34.60 -10.56
CA MET A 539 2.81 35.61 -9.73
C MET A 539 3.59 36.94 -9.83
N PRO A 540 3.01 38.01 -10.44
CA PRO A 540 3.71 39.27 -10.63
C PRO A 540 4.17 39.92 -9.32
N GLN A 541 3.37 39.81 -8.26
CA GLN A 541 3.60 40.40 -6.94
C GLN A 541 4.89 39.88 -6.28
N LEU A 542 5.38 38.70 -6.67
CA LEU A 542 6.61 38.10 -6.15
C LEU A 542 7.85 38.44 -6.98
N ALA A 543 7.75 39.24 -8.05
CA ALA A 543 8.88 39.55 -8.93
C ALA A 543 10.07 40.18 -8.18
N SER A 544 9.82 41.10 -7.25
CA SER A 544 10.87 41.75 -6.45
C SER A 544 11.45 40.81 -5.39
N HIS A 545 10.62 39.95 -4.78
CA HIS A 545 11.07 38.93 -3.84
C HIS A 545 12.00 37.93 -4.52
N ARG A 546 11.63 37.46 -5.72
CA ARG A 546 12.44 36.56 -6.56
C ARG A 546 13.80 37.14 -6.90
N LYS A 547 13.85 38.42 -7.28
CA LYS A 547 15.11 39.11 -7.58
C LYS A 547 16.02 39.27 -6.34
N THR A 548 15.43 39.31 -5.15
CA THR A 548 16.17 39.48 -3.88
C THR A 548 16.69 38.15 -3.35
N ALA A 549 16.02 37.04 -3.64
CA ALA A 549 16.40 35.70 -3.21
C ALA A 549 17.66 35.21 -3.91
N ASP A 550 18.48 34.41 -3.21
CA ASP A 550 19.63 33.72 -3.79
C ASP A 550 19.20 32.52 -4.62
N VAL A 551 18.15 31.82 -4.17
CA VAL A 551 17.55 30.67 -4.86
C VAL A 551 16.03 30.79 -4.81
N TRP A 552 15.37 30.47 -5.93
CA TRP A 552 13.92 30.44 -6.04
C TRP A 552 13.40 29.14 -6.64
N PHE A 553 12.59 28.40 -5.90
CA PHE A 553 11.90 27.21 -6.37
C PHE A 553 10.49 27.57 -6.85
N ASP A 554 10.23 27.36 -8.15
CA ASP A 554 8.95 27.69 -8.77
C ASP A 554 7.95 26.55 -8.59
N THR A 555 6.77 26.86 -8.03
CA THR A 555 5.68 25.88 -7.89
C THR A 555 5.13 25.42 -9.24
N GLY A 556 5.42 26.15 -10.32
CA GLY A 556 4.95 25.87 -11.68
C GLY A 556 3.48 26.23 -11.91
N ARG A 557 2.82 26.86 -10.93
CA ARG A 557 1.42 27.28 -11.00
C ARG A 557 1.29 28.73 -11.46
N PRO A 558 0.18 29.13 -12.09
CA PRO A 558 -0.15 30.55 -12.26
C PRO A 558 -0.49 31.19 -10.90
N ALA A 559 -0.74 32.50 -10.88
CA ALA A 559 -1.18 33.21 -9.66
C ALA A 559 -2.47 32.58 -9.07
N ASP A 560 -3.39 32.16 -9.93
CA ASP A 560 -4.55 31.34 -9.57
C ASP A 560 -4.20 29.83 -9.60
N ASP A 561 -3.83 29.31 -8.44
CA ASP A 561 -3.36 27.94 -8.24
C ASP A 561 -4.48 26.92 -8.01
N ARG A 562 -5.77 27.28 -8.21
CA ARG A 562 -6.89 26.34 -8.07
C ARG A 562 -6.86 25.26 -9.16
N VAL A 563 -6.70 23.99 -8.82
CA VAL A 563 -6.37 22.96 -9.82
C VAL A 563 -7.56 22.19 -10.38
N VAL A 564 -8.71 22.22 -9.73
CA VAL A 564 -9.90 21.48 -10.18
C VAL A 564 -10.84 22.42 -10.93
N ARG A 565 -11.30 22.01 -12.12
CA ARG A 565 -12.29 22.75 -12.91
C ARG A 565 -13.66 22.08 -12.80
N LEU A 566 -14.65 22.82 -12.32
CA LEU A 566 -16.03 22.36 -12.19
C LEU A 566 -16.81 22.50 -13.51
N ARG A 567 -18.01 21.90 -13.59
CA ARG A 567 -18.84 21.94 -14.81
C ARG A 567 -19.28 23.34 -15.21
N ASP A 568 -19.47 24.23 -14.24
CA ASP A 568 -19.81 25.65 -14.48
C ASP A 568 -18.60 26.49 -14.96
N GLY A 569 -17.43 25.86 -15.15
CA GLY A 569 -16.19 26.51 -15.59
C GLY A 569 -15.39 27.15 -14.45
N SER A 570 -15.93 27.22 -13.23
CA SER A 570 -15.20 27.73 -12.07
C SER A 570 -14.05 26.80 -11.66
N ARG A 571 -13.02 27.37 -11.03
CA ARG A 571 -11.88 26.63 -10.48
C ARG A 571 -11.92 26.62 -8.96
N VAL A 572 -11.53 25.51 -8.34
CA VAL A 572 -11.46 25.31 -6.88
C VAL A 572 -10.23 24.46 -6.50
N GLY A 573 -9.90 24.40 -5.22
CA GLY A 573 -8.81 23.56 -4.67
C GLY A 573 -7.43 24.18 -4.87
N LYS A 574 -7.00 25.02 -3.94
CA LYS A 574 -5.66 25.64 -3.97
C LYS A 574 -4.58 24.60 -3.73
N ILE A 575 -3.38 24.78 -4.29
CA ILE A 575 -2.32 23.75 -4.23
C ILE A 575 -0.93 24.28 -3.85
N ASN A 576 -0.66 25.59 -3.96
CA ASN A 576 0.68 26.12 -3.72
C ASN A 576 1.17 25.85 -2.29
N HIS A 577 0.28 25.83 -1.30
CA HIS A 577 0.62 25.49 0.08
C HIS A 577 1.12 24.03 0.18
N LEU A 578 0.49 23.07 -0.52
CA LEU A 578 1.00 21.70 -0.61
C LEU A 578 2.37 21.65 -1.28
N ILE A 579 2.52 22.33 -2.43
CA ILE A 579 3.75 22.31 -3.23
C ILE A 579 4.92 22.89 -2.43
N ASN A 580 4.71 24.03 -1.74
CA ASN A 580 5.73 24.67 -0.91
C ASN A 580 6.17 23.75 0.25
N VAL A 581 5.23 23.05 0.90
CA VAL A 581 5.53 22.09 1.98
C VAL A 581 6.37 20.93 1.47
N LEU A 582 5.98 20.33 0.33
CA LEU A 582 6.73 19.23 -0.28
C LEU A 582 8.15 19.67 -0.64
N TYR A 583 8.31 20.84 -1.28
CA TYR A 583 9.62 21.41 -1.59
C TYR A 583 10.46 21.67 -0.33
N GLY A 584 9.86 22.26 0.71
CA GLY A 584 10.55 22.60 1.95
C GLY A 584 11.09 21.36 2.67
N TRP A 585 10.31 20.28 2.74
CA TRP A 585 10.77 19.02 3.33
C TRP A 585 11.80 18.29 2.46
N THR A 586 11.67 18.33 1.13
CA THR A 586 12.71 17.79 0.24
C THR A 586 14.02 18.57 0.35
N LEU A 587 13.97 19.90 0.52
CA LEU A 587 15.17 20.70 0.78
C LEU A 587 15.82 20.33 2.13
N ASN A 588 15.02 20.14 3.18
CA ASN A 588 15.52 19.66 4.47
C ASN A 588 16.17 18.28 4.34
N ALA A 589 15.59 17.39 3.53
CA ALA A 589 16.13 16.06 3.24
C ALA A 589 17.55 16.16 2.65
N GLU A 590 17.73 17.04 1.66
CA GLU A 590 19.01 17.22 0.99
C GLU A 590 20.05 17.92 1.86
N ALA A 591 19.64 18.82 2.75
CA ALA A 591 20.52 19.39 3.77
C ALA A 591 21.01 18.32 4.77
N VAL A 592 20.14 17.41 5.21
CA VAL A 592 20.55 16.25 6.02
C VAL A 592 21.50 15.36 5.23
N GLY A 593 21.17 15.04 3.98
CA GLY A 593 22.01 14.20 3.11
C GLY A 593 23.42 14.76 2.96
N ALA A 594 23.54 16.07 2.70
CA ALA A 594 24.83 16.75 2.63
C ALA A 594 25.63 16.65 3.94
N LEU A 595 24.99 16.83 5.10
CA LEU A 595 25.66 16.66 6.40
C LEU A 595 26.14 15.21 6.63
N THR A 596 25.34 14.21 6.27
CA THR A 596 25.74 12.80 6.43
C THR A 596 26.96 12.42 5.60
N ARG A 597 27.12 13.00 4.39
CA ARG A 597 28.31 12.81 3.55
C ARG A 597 29.60 13.33 4.20
N GLU A 598 29.46 14.26 5.14
CA GLU A 598 30.58 14.77 5.94
C GLU A 598 30.71 14.07 7.31
N GLY A 599 29.99 12.97 7.53
CA GLY A 599 29.98 12.23 8.80
C GLY A 599 29.30 12.99 9.94
N LYS A 600 28.37 13.90 9.62
CA LYS A 600 27.60 14.70 10.59
C LYS A 600 26.12 14.33 10.52
N MET A 601 25.47 14.20 11.67
CA MET A 601 24.02 14.03 11.73
C MET A 601 23.42 15.06 12.69
N PRO A 602 22.67 16.06 12.21
CA PRO A 602 22.05 17.07 13.06
C PRO A 602 21.05 16.43 14.04
N THR A 603 20.80 17.10 15.16
CA THR A 603 19.75 16.65 16.08
C THR A 603 18.37 16.89 15.47
N MET A 604 17.53 15.86 15.50
CA MET A 604 16.21 15.84 14.91
C MET A 604 15.13 15.65 15.98
N TRP A 605 13.99 16.30 15.78
CA TRP A 605 12.84 16.13 16.65
C TRP A 605 12.30 14.69 16.56
N LYS A 606 11.96 14.12 17.72
CA LYS A 606 11.05 12.98 17.79
C LYS A 606 9.65 13.50 18.11
N SER A 607 8.62 12.97 17.43
CA SER A 607 7.24 13.36 17.74
C SER A 607 6.94 13.21 19.22
N TRP A 608 6.39 14.27 19.83
CA TRP A 608 5.89 14.25 21.20
C TRP A 608 4.63 13.40 21.38
N SER A 609 4.08 12.86 20.29
CA SER A 609 3.05 11.84 20.40
C SER A 609 3.61 10.56 21.02
N TRP A 610 4.91 10.25 20.84
CA TRP A 610 5.55 9.13 21.52
C TRP A 610 5.70 9.40 23.02
N LYS A 611 5.51 8.37 23.85
CA LYS A 611 5.66 8.46 25.32
C LYS A 611 7.02 9.04 25.75
N ASP A 612 8.09 8.70 25.03
CA ASP A 612 9.47 9.17 25.29
C ASP A 612 9.88 10.37 24.41
N GLY A 613 8.96 10.96 23.64
CA GLY A 613 9.28 12.04 22.70
C GLY A 613 9.75 13.33 23.38
N ARG A 614 9.25 13.61 24.58
CA ARG A 614 9.68 14.76 25.41
C ARG A 614 11.06 14.53 26.00
N ASP A 615 11.29 13.37 26.61
CA ASP A 615 12.59 12.98 27.16
C ASP A 615 13.67 12.98 26.07
N TRP A 616 13.35 12.48 24.87
CA TRP A 616 14.20 12.61 23.69
C TRP A 616 14.55 14.07 23.41
N SER A 617 13.56 14.94 23.40
CA SER A 617 13.77 16.36 23.12
C SER A 617 14.67 17.01 24.17
N GLU A 618 14.43 16.77 25.44
CA GLU A 618 15.23 17.32 26.54
C GLU A 618 16.69 16.82 26.48
N ALA A 619 16.90 15.54 26.18
CA ALA A 619 18.25 14.95 26.09
C ALA A 619 19.07 15.45 24.88
N ARG A 620 18.41 15.97 23.84
CA ARG A 620 19.04 16.35 22.55
C ARG A 620 19.01 17.85 22.27
N PHE A 621 18.14 18.61 22.93
CA PHE A 621 18.06 20.05 22.73
C PHE A 621 19.39 20.73 23.10
N ARG A 622 19.77 21.75 22.32
CA ARG A 622 21.06 22.47 22.38
C ARG A 622 22.29 21.67 21.94
N LYS A 623 22.12 20.46 21.41
CA LYS A 623 23.20 19.74 20.73
C LYS A 623 23.11 20.01 19.23
N LYS A 624 24.22 20.42 18.63
CA LYS A 624 24.29 20.72 17.19
C LYS A 624 24.09 19.46 16.32
N GLN A 625 24.53 18.32 16.81
CA GLN A 625 24.53 17.03 16.13
C GLN A 625 24.51 15.88 17.15
N TYR A 626 24.25 14.66 16.67
CA TYR A 626 24.45 13.45 17.46
C TYR A 626 25.93 13.10 17.60
N GLU A 627 26.29 12.62 18.79
CA GLU A 627 27.63 12.10 19.10
C GLU A 627 27.64 10.57 19.22
N ASP A 628 26.47 10.02 19.57
CA ASP A 628 26.18 8.62 19.89
C ASP A 628 25.69 7.80 18.69
N PHE A 629 25.31 8.45 17.58
CA PHE A 629 24.84 7.79 16.37
C PHE A 629 25.79 7.97 15.19
N ARG A 630 25.93 6.92 14.39
CA ARG A 630 26.72 6.91 13.16
C ARG A 630 25.79 6.60 12.00
N VAL A 631 25.51 7.62 11.19
CA VAL A 631 24.70 7.49 9.97
C VAL A 631 25.63 7.43 8.77
N PRO A 632 25.55 6.40 7.91
CA PRO A 632 26.35 6.31 6.70
C PRO A 632 26.09 7.49 5.74
N PRO A 633 27.09 7.90 4.92
CA PRO A 633 26.90 8.90 3.87
C PRO A 633 25.74 8.57 2.93
N ALA A 634 24.77 9.48 2.81
CA ALA A 634 23.71 9.36 1.82
C ALA A 634 24.14 9.94 0.47
N ALA A 635 23.85 9.20 -0.61
CA ALA A 635 24.09 9.68 -1.97
C ALA A 635 23.30 10.98 -2.26
N PRO A 636 23.82 11.89 -3.11
CA PRO A 636 23.10 13.08 -3.56
C PRO A 636 21.68 12.74 -4.07
N GLY A 637 20.66 13.48 -3.63
CA GLY A 637 19.27 13.28 -4.02
C GLY A 637 18.56 12.08 -3.37
N ALA A 638 19.27 11.21 -2.65
CA ALA A 638 18.70 9.95 -2.20
C ALA A 638 17.61 10.12 -1.13
N ILE A 639 17.85 11.00 -0.14
CA ILE A 639 16.90 11.23 0.95
C ILE A 639 15.67 12.00 0.43
N GLY A 640 15.88 13.01 -0.42
CA GLY A 640 14.79 13.74 -1.07
C GLY A 640 13.89 12.85 -1.92
N ARG A 641 14.47 11.96 -2.73
CA ARG A 641 13.69 10.96 -3.50
C ARG A 641 12.93 9.99 -2.59
N ALA A 642 13.56 9.52 -1.51
CA ALA A 642 12.88 8.64 -0.54
C ALA A 642 11.67 9.31 0.11
N TYR A 643 11.76 10.61 0.41
CA TYR A 643 10.63 11.39 0.91
C TYR A 643 9.51 11.54 -0.12
N LEU A 644 9.84 11.91 -1.36
CA LEU A 644 8.85 12.07 -2.43
C LEU A 644 8.17 10.75 -2.79
N GLU A 645 8.91 9.65 -2.84
CA GLU A 645 8.32 8.31 -3.02
C GLU A 645 7.34 7.97 -1.90
N ARG A 646 7.67 8.32 -0.66
CA ARG A 646 6.75 8.13 0.46
C ARG A 646 5.49 8.99 0.34
N MET A 647 5.61 10.22 -0.14
CA MET A 647 4.46 11.07 -0.45
C MET A 647 3.61 10.51 -1.59
N ARG A 648 4.22 10.02 -2.67
CA ARG A 648 3.50 9.34 -3.76
C ARG A 648 2.73 8.12 -3.27
N TYR A 649 3.35 7.30 -2.42
CA TYR A 649 2.67 6.18 -1.76
C TYR A 649 1.42 6.65 -1.01
N LEU A 650 1.53 7.70 -0.17
CA LEU A 650 0.41 8.19 0.63
C LEU A 650 -0.70 8.77 -0.24
N LEU A 651 -0.36 9.51 -1.29
CA LEU A 651 -1.30 10.09 -2.25
C LEU A 651 -2.06 9.00 -3.03
N ARG A 652 -1.34 8.02 -3.59
CA ARG A 652 -1.96 6.89 -4.34
C ARG A 652 -2.82 6.03 -3.43
N ARG A 653 -2.35 5.75 -2.20
CA ARG A 653 -3.17 5.08 -1.19
C ARG A 653 -4.45 5.86 -0.94
N PHE A 654 -4.36 7.15 -0.65
CA PHE A 654 -5.52 7.99 -0.34
C PHE A 654 -6.54 8.00 -1.49
N GLU A 655 -6.07 8.12 -2.74
CA GLU A 655 -6.91 8.01 -3.93
C GLU A 655 -7.63 6.65 -4.01
N ARG A 656 -6.90 5.55 -3.78
CA ARG A 656 -7.45 4.19 -3.87
C ARG A 656 -8.42 3.84 -2.75
N THR A 657 -8.20 4.35 -1.53
CA THR A 657 -8.84 3.79 -0.33
C THR A 657 -9.77 4.75 0.39
N GLU A 658 -9.57 6.07 0.27
CA GLU A 658 -10.24 7.05 1.14
C GLU A 658 -11.26 7.93 0.41
N LEU A 659 -11.17 8.06 -0.92
CA LEU A 659 -12.09 8.92 -1.69
C LEU A 659 -13.58 8.61 -1.50
N PRO A 660 -14.04 7.35 -1.40
CA PRO A 660 -15.45 7.07 -1.10
C PRO A 660 -15.91 7.70 0.22
N ALA A 661 -15.06 7.71 1.25
CA ALA A 661 -15.37 8.35 2.52
C ALA A 661 -15.34 9.88 2.41
N VAL A 662 -14.39 10.45 1.66
CA VAL A 662 -14.33 11.90 1.35
C VAL A 662 -15.62 12.35 0.64
N GLU A 663 -16.07 11.60 -0.36
CA GLU A 663 -17.29 11.86 -1.11
C GLU A 663 -18.55 11.83 -0.24
N GLU A 664 -18.62 10.89 0.71
CA GLU A 664 -19.70 10.82 1.68
C GLU A 664 -19.65 11.99 2.68
N GLY A 665 -18.47 12.37 3.15
CA GLY A 665 -18.27 13.57 3.95
C GLY A 665 -18.74 14.83 3.22
N ALA A 666 -18.36 14.99 1.95
CA ALA A 666 -18.77 16.10 1.11
C ALA A 666 -20.29 16.12 0.90
N ARG A 667 -20.96 14.96 0.81
CA ARG A 667 -22.42 14.86 0.74
C ARG A 667 -23.09 15.41 1.99
N LEU A 668 -22.59 15.06 3.18
CA LEU A 668 -23.10 15.58 4.45
C LEU A 668 -22.93 17.10 4.55
N ILE A 669 -21.75 17.61 4.18
CA ILE A 669 -21.43 19.04 4.19
C ILE A 669 -22.31 19.83 3.22
N ALA A 670 -22.51 19.33 2.00
CA ALA A 670 -23.40 19.97 1.04
C ALA A 670 -24.86 20.02 1.55
N GLY A 671 -25.27 19.02 2.35
CA GLY A 671 -26.57 19.03 3.03
C GLY A 671 -26.71 20.16 4.05
N GLU A 672 -25.68 20.38 4.87
CA GLU A 672 -25.65 21.49 5.84
C GLU A 672 -25.67 22.86 5.14
N HIS A 673 -24.86 23.02 4.09
CA HIS A 673 -24.79 24.27 3.34
C HIS A 673 -26.13 24.64 2.68
N ARG A 674 -26.82 23.67 2.06
CA ARG A 674 -28.16 23.89 1.48
C ARG A 674 -29.21 24.25 2.54
N ALA A 675 -29.00 23.83 3.78
CA ALA A 675 -29.83 24.20 4.92
C ALA A 675 -29.41 25.52 5.58
N GLY A 676 -28.54 26.31 4.94
CA GLY A 676 -28.08 27.61 5.41
C GLY A 676 -27.06 27.56 6.55
N ARG A 677 -26.47 26.40 6.84
CA ARG A 677 -25.51 26.21 7.94
C ARG A 677 -24.10 26.01 7.43
N LYS A 678 -23.11 26.53 8.17
CA LYS A 678 -21.70 26.25 7.94
C LYS A 678 -21.26 25.03 8.74
N THR A 679 -20.36 24.24 8.15
CA THR A 679 -19.70 23.12 8.83
C THR A 679 -18.54 23.66 9.67
N VAL A 680 -18.39 23.15 10.90
CA VAL A 680 -17.26 23.50 11.77
C VAL A 680 -16.08 22.59 11.45
N ILE A 681 -14.93 23.17 11.11
CA ILE A 681 -13.67 22.43 11.01
C ILE A 681 -12.98 22.51 12.37
N ALA A 682 -12.99 21.40 13.09
CA ALA A 682 -12.27 21.23 14.34
C ALA A 682 -10.80 20.88 14.02
N SER A 683 -9.96 21.88 13.76
CA SER A 683 -8.61 21.67 13.26
C SER A 683 -7.55 21.52 14.34
N THR A 684 -6.50 20.75 14.05
CA THR A 684 -5.21 20.74 14.76
C THR A 684 -4.09 20.69 13.73
N GLY A 685 -2.95 21.30 14.04
CA GLY A 685 -1.75 21.25 13.19
C GLY A 685 -1.15 22.63 13.02
N HIS A 686 0.04 22.70 12.44
CA HIS A 686 0.82 23.94 12.38
C HIS A 686 0.32 24.92 11.31
N MET A 687 -0.27 24.40 10.22
CA MET A 687 -0.67 25.22 9.06
C MET A 687 -2.16 25.57 9.02
N ALA A 688 -3.00 24.85 9.78
CA ALA A 688 -4.44 24.83 9.63
C ALA A 688 -5.08 26.24 9.62
N MET A 689 -4.59 27.16 10.44
CA MET A 689 -5.12 28.52 10.56
C MET A 689 -4.94 29.40 9.32
N TYR A 690 -4.08 29.01 8.37
CA TYR A 690 -3.71 29.79 7.18
C TYR A 690 -4.43 29.38 5.90
N TYR A 691 -5.02 28.18 5.83
CA TYR A 691 -5.72 27.73 4.62
C TYR A 691 -7.17 27.28 4.84
N ILE A 692 -7.51 26.81 6.05
CA ILE A 692 -8.87 26.30 6.34
C ILE A 692 -9.85 27.45 6.55
N ALA A 693 -10.95 27.43 5.79
CA ALA A 693 -11.99 28.44 5.74
C ALA A 693 -11.43 29.86 5.44
N ARG A 694 -10.40 29.95 4.60
CA ARG A 694 -9.72 31.21 4.25
C ARG A 694 -9.95 31.66 2.82
N TYR A 695 -10.30 30.75 1.93
CA TYR A 695 -10.40 31.00 0.50
C TYR A 695 -11.86 30.78 0.04
N ASP A 696 -12.07 30.02 -1.03
CA ASP A 696 -13.39 29.66 -1.51
C ASP A 696 -14.17 28.86 -0.47
N ASP A 697 -13.50 27.94 0.21
CA ASP A 697 -14.01 27.10 1.30
C ASP A 697 -14.70 27.86 2.45
N SER A 698 -14.35 29.12 2.67
CA SER A 698 -15.03 30.01 3.63
C SER A 698 -16.53 30.15 3.36
N ALA A 699 -17.00 29.83 2.14
CA ALA A 699 -18.41 29.79 1.77
C ALA A 699 -19.21 28.71 2.55
N TRP A 700 -18.59 27.57 2.88
CA TRP A 700 -19.27 26.43 3.51
C TRP A 700 -18.69 26.05 4.88
N ALA A 701 -17.48 26.51 5.21
CA ALA A 701 -16.76 26.17 6.42
C ALA A 701 -16.53 27.37 7.36
N VAL A 702 -16.36 27.06 8.65
CA VAL A 702 -15.67 27.91 9.63
C VAL A 702 -14.61 27.10 10.35
N ASN A 703 -13.46 27.69 10.64
CA ASN A 703 -12.41 27.00 11.38
C ASN A 703 -12.49 27.29 12.88
N GLN A 704 -12.35 26.25 13.71
CA GLN A 704 -12.18 26.36 15.15
C GLN A 704 -11.08 25.40 15.59
N GLU A 705 -9.91 25.96 15.91
CA GLU A 705 -8.79 25.17 16.41
C GLU A 705 -9.14 24.51 17.75
N VAL A 706 -8.81 23.24 17.87
CA VAL A 706 -9.01 22.44 19.07
C VAL A 706 -7.93 21.38 19.22
N HIS A 707 -7.18 21.45 20.32
CA HIS A 707 -6.18 20.46 20.70
C HIS A 707 -6.49 19.98 22.11
N ALA A 708 -6.57 18.66 22.31
CA ALA A 708 -7.05 18.07 23.57
C ALA A 708 -6.25 18.50 24.80
N PHE A 709 -4.98 18.85 24.61
CA PHE A 709 -4.07 19.26 25.68
C PHE A 709 -3.91 20.79 25.82
N LEU A 710 -4.67 21.59 25.08
CA LEU A 710 -4.64 23.06 25.17
C LEU A 710 -5.98 23.59 25.66
N GLU A 711 -6.08 23.90 26.95
CA GLU A 711 -7.35 24.33 27.58
C GLU A 711 -7.95 25.58 26.94
N SER A 712 -7.10 26.50 26.47
CA SER A 712 -7.57 27.69 25.72
C SER A 712 -8.33 27.31 24.45
N GLN A 713 -7.90 26.26 23.75
CA GLN A 713 -8.54 25.80 22.52
C GLN A 713 -9.77 24.94 22.80
N THR A 714 -9.74 24.07 23.81
CA THR A 714 -10.92 23.26 24.21
C THR A 714 -12.03 24.15 24.74
N LYS A 715 -11.71 25.17 25.55
CA LYS A 715 -12.65 26.21 25.99
C LYS A 715 -13.22 26.98 24.82
N GLY A 716 -12.35 27.49 23.93
CA GLY A 716 -12.78 28.21 22.73
C GLY A 716 -13.72 27.40 21.84
N TYR A 717 -13.44 26.10 21.66
CA TYR A 717 -14.33 25.20 20.93
C TYR A 717 -15.68 25.01 21.63
N ARG A 718 -15.68 24.81 22.96
CA ARG A 718 -16.91 24.63 23.74
C ARG A 718 -17.86 25.82 23.61
N GLU A 719 -17.31 27.03 23.63
CA GLU A 719 -18.04 28.29 23.56
C GLU A 719 -18.52 28.63 22.15
N LYS A 720 -17.69 28.38 21.12
CA LYS A 720 -17.94 28.87 19.75
C LYS A 720 -18.57 27.83 18.82
N ALA A 721 -18.30 26.54 19.02
CA ALA A 721 -18.87 25.52 18.15
C ALA A 721 -20.34 25.25 18.55
N PRO A 722 -21.31 25.30 17.62
CA PRO A 722 -22.71 25.05 17.96
C PRO A 722 -22.96 23.59 18.38
N ASP A 723 -23.97 23.41 19.24
CA ASP A 723 -24.52 22.08 19.51
C ASP A 723 -25.25 21.55 18.27
N GLY A 724 -25.24 20.24 18.06
CA GLY A 724 -25.88 19.58 16.92
C GLY A 724 -25.18 19.79 15.57
N ALA A 725 -24.11 20.60 15.51
CA ALA A 725 -23.41 20.93 14.28
C ALA A 725 -22.77 19.69 13.61
N LEU A 726 -22.65 19.76 12.28
CA LEU A 726 -21.71 18.92 11.55
C LEU A 726 -20.29 19.45 11.77
N VAL A 727 -19.39 18.54 12.15
CA VAL A 727 -18.00 18.82 12.46
C VAL A 727 -17.11 17.98 11.56
N VAL A 728 -16.12 18.59 10.93
CA VAL A 728 -14.97 17.88 10.37
C VAL A 728 -13.85 17.97 11.39
N ARG A 729 -13.53 16.84 12.02
CA ARG A 729 -12.36 16.74 12.89
C ARG A 729 -11.13 16.44 12.03
N LEU A 730 -10.37 17.48 11.69
CA LEU A 730 -9.08 17.37 11.01
C LEU A 730 -7.96 17.28 12.05
N GLY A 731 -7.58 16.06 12.41
CA GLY A 731 -6.52 15.76 13.38
C GLY A 731 -5.20 15.38 12.72
N GLU A 732 -4.17 15.13 13.53
CA GLU A 732 -2.89 14.57 13.07
C GLU A 732 -2.89 13.04 13.24
N THR A 733 -2.76 12.54 14.48
CA THR A 733 -2.79 11.10 14.78
C THR A 733 -3.81 10.74 15.87
N GLY A 734 -4.82 9.97 15.48
CA GLY A 734 -5.90 9.51 16.35
C GLY A 734 -6.96 10.55 16.69
N LEU A 735 -7.78 10.22 17.69
CA LEU A 735 -8.79 11.09 18.30
C LEU A 735 -8.82 10.80 19.79
N ASN A 736 -8.49 11.81 20.59
CA ASN A 736 -8.51 11.75 22.04
C ASN A 736 -9.94 11.50 22.57
N ARG A 737 -10.08 10.63 23.58
CA ARG A 737 -11.38 10.26 24.17
C ARG A 737 -12.13 11.42 24.82
N ASP A 738 -11.45 12.38 25.44
CA ASP A 738 -12.12 13.54 26.05
C ASP A 738 -12.69 14.49 24.99
N LEU A 739 -11.96 14.65 23.88
CA LEU A 739 -12.44 15.42 22.74
C LEU A 739 -13.62 14.72 22.05
N ALA A 740 -13.57 13.40 21.90
CA ALA A 740 -14.71 12.62 21.41
C ALA A 740 -15.95 12.77 22.32
N ALA A 741 -15.75 12.70 23.64
CA ALA A 741 -16.81 12.91 24.63
C ALA A 741 -17.36 14.35 24.57
N LEU A 742 -16.53 15.35 24.28
CA LEU A 742 -16.98 16.73 24.07
C LEU A 742 -17.91 16.82 22.85
N PHE A 743 -17.55 16.21 21.72
CA PHE A 743 -18.41 16.18 20.53
C PHE A 743 -19.75 15.50 20.80
N GLN A 744 -19.73 14.37 21.54
CA GLN A 744 -20.94 13.65 21.94
C GLN A 744 -21.84 14.49 22.87
N ARG A 745 -21.27 15.17 23.88
CA ARG A 745 -22.04 16.06 24.77
C ARG A 745 -22.71 17.19 24.01
N LYS A 746 -22.02 17.76 23.02
CA LYS A 746 -22.57 18.77 22.10
C LYS A 746 -23.49 18.20 21.03
N LYS A 747 -23.76 16.87 21.04
CA LYS A 747 -24.61 16.15 20.07
C LYS A 747 -24.18 16.35 18.61
N GLN A 748 -22.89 16.54 18.38
CA GLN A 748 -22.34 16.84 17.06
C GLN A 748 -22.21 15.59 16.19
N LYS A 749 -22.42 15.75 14.87
CA LYS A 749 -22.13 14.71 13.88
C LYS A 749 -20.70 14.93 13.38
N VAL A 750 -19.82 13.94 13.51
CA VAL A 750 -18.38 14.15 13.27
C VAL A 750 -17.89 13.32 12.08
N ILE A 751 -17.32 14.00 11.09
CA ILE A 751 -16.47 13.41 10.05
C ILE A 751 -15.04 13.40 10.63
N VAL A 752 -14.46 12.22 10.84
CA VAL A 752 -13.12 12.09 11.43
C VAL A 752 -12.08 11.92 10.33
N ILE A 753 -11.13 12.85 10.25
CA ILE A 753 -9.97 12.80 9.34
C ILE A 753 -8.71 12.77 10.21
N THR A 754 -8.01 11.63 10.23
CA THR A 754 -6.84 11.43 11.09
C THR A 754 -5.95 10.30 10.57
N ALA A 755 -4.77 10.11 11.14
CA ALA A 755 -3.97 8.89 10.96
C ALA A 755 -4.05 7.98 12.18
N THR A 756 -3.55 6.75 12.07
CA THR A 756 -3.57 5.77 13.17
C THR A 756 -2.77 6.24 14.39
N ASN A 757 -3.27 5.94 15.59
CA ASN A 757 -2.58 6.15 16.86
C ASN A 757 -2.60 4.85 17.70
N PRO A 758 -1.43 4.39 18.20
CA PRO A 758 -1.33 3.13 18.92
C PRO A 758 -1.83 3.24 20.37
N TYR A 759 -2.06 4.43 20.92
CA TYR A 759 -2.41 4.57 22.33
C TYR A 759 -3.93 4.56 22.58
N PRO A 760 -4.45 3.72 23.51
CA PRO A 760 -5.89 3.56 23.76
C PRO A 760 -6.68 4.85 24.02
N GLU A 761 -6.07 5.84 24.66
CA GLU A 761 -6.66 7.15 24.96
C GLU A 761 -6.88 8.02 23.71
N ASN A 762 -6.17 7.72 22.62
CA ASN A 762 -6.26 8.40 21.33
C ASN A 762 -6.91 7.54 20.24
N ARG A 763 -7.54 6.42 20.62
CA ARG A 763 -8.19 5.47 19.70
C ARG A 763 -9.69 5.70 19.51
N ALA A 764 -10.25 6.82 19.97
CA ALA A 764 -11.67 7.09 19.77
C ALA A 764 -12.07 7.16 18.29
N TYR A 765 -11.12 7.38 17.37
CA TYR A 765 -11.36 7.33 15.92
C TYR A 765 -11.82 5.94 15.43
N LEU A 766 -11.59 4.87 16.20
CA LEU A 766 -12.08 3.53 15.90
C LEU A 766 -13.56 3.35 16.23
N ASP A 767 -14.13 4.24 17.05
CA ASP A 767 -15.55 4.22 17.40
C ASP A 767 -16.44 4.42 16.16
N SER A 768 -17.76 4.32 16.36
CA SER A 768 -18.74 4.50 15.30
C SER A 768 -18.93 5.99 14.99
N TRP A 769 -18.34 6.44 13.88
CA TRP A 769 -18.50 7.79 13.35
C TRP A 769 -19.19 7.75 11.98
N PRO A 770 -19.99 8.78 11.61
CA PRO A 770 -20.63 8.87 10.31
C PRO A 770 -19.68 8.66 9.12
N VAL A 771 -18.49 9.25 9.19
CA VAL A 771 -17.46 9.16 8.15
C VAL A 771 -16.09 9.13 8.81
N LYS A 772 -15.21 8.27 8.31
CA LYS A 772 -13.80 8.16 8.72
C LYS A 772 -12.91 8.18 7.49
N VAL A 773 -11.89 9.01 7.52
CA VAL A 773 -10.88 9.17 6.46
C VAL A 773 -9.51 8.95 7.10
N ASP A 774 -8.79 7.91 6.68
CA ASP A 774 -7.43 7.60 7.15
C ASP A 774 -6.38 8.24 6.26
N MET A 775 -5.66 9.24 6.77
CA MET A 775 -4.54 9.88 6.06
C MET A 775 -3.36 8.92 5.78
N GLY A 776 -3.30 7.78 6.47
CA GLY A 776 -2.47 6.64 6.08
C GLY A 776 -0.99 6.70 6.49
N PHE A 777 -0.49 7.84 6.97
CA PHE A 777 0.89 7.94 7.43
C PHE A 777 1.11 7.21 8.76
N ALA A 778 2.34 6.75 8.98
CA ALA A 778 2.69 6.00 10.18
C ALA A 778 2.64 6.88 11.43
N PHE A 779 2.35 6.25 12.57
CA PHE A 779 2.41 6.94 13.85
C PHE A 779 3.80 7.54 14.09
N GLY A 780 3.82 8.76 14.64
CA GLY A 780 5.05 9.54 14.81
C GLY A 780 5.39 10.46 13.65
N ASP A 781 4.61 10.45 12.56
CA ASP A 781 4.62 11.39 11.43
C ASP A 781 5.84 11.31 10.48
N ALA A 782 7.04 11.23 11.05
CA ALA A 782 8.28 11.12 10.29
C ALA A 782 8.37 9.79 9.53
N CYS A 783 8.88 9.82 8.30
CA CYS A 783 8.60 8.74 7.35
C CYS A 783 9.83 8.15 6.63
N VAL A 784 10.99 8.82 6.63
CA VAL A 784 12.21 8.31 6.00
C VAL A 784 13.14 7.72 7.07
N PRO A 785 13.39 6.40 7.08
CA PRO A 785 14.40 5.80 7.95
C PRO A 785 15.80 6.10 7.41
N LEU A 786 16.75 6.29 8.33
CA LEU A 786 18.19 6.36 8.02
C LEU A 786 18.92 5.29 8.81
N GLU A 787 19.79 4.54 8.14
CA GLU A 787 20.63 3.53 8.79
C GLU A 787 21.45 4.15 9.93
N GLY A 788 21.47 3.50 11.10
CA GLY A 788 22.18 3.98 12.28
C GLY A 788 21.47 5.07 13.09
N LEU A 789 20.27 5.51 12.68
CA LEU A 789 19.44 6.46 13.44
C LEU A 789 18.17 5.77 13.99
N PRO A 790 17.86 5.86 15.29
CA PRO A 790 16.72 5.14 15.88
C PRO A 790 15.36 5.84 15.69
N ILE A 791 15.32 6.90 14.89
CA ILE A 791 14.09 7.62 14.53
C ILE A 791 14.06 7.85 13.02
N ARG A 792 12.85 8.00 12.47
CA ARG A 792 12.67 8.46 11.09
C ARG A 792 12.78 9.99 11.03
N ILE A 793 13.13 10.49 9.85
CA ILE A 793 13.14 11.92 9.55
C ILE A 793 12.02 12.28 8.55
N LEU A 794 11.74 13.58 8.46
CA LEU A 794 10.82 14.22 7.50
C LEU A 794 9.34 13.85 7.71
N PRO A 795 8.50 14.79 8.16
CA PRO A 795 7.08 14.57 8.43
C PRO A 795 6.24 14.56 7.15
N THR A 796 5.05 13.97 7.25
CA THR A 796 4.07 13.86 6.15
C THR A 796 2.71 14.43 6.51
N SER A 797 2.42 14.62 7.80
CA SER A 797 1.09 14.96 8.31
C SER A 797 0.59 16.31 7.82
N GLY A 798 1.45 17.32 7.72
CA GLY A 798 1.07 18.63 7.20
C GLY A 798 0.61 18.57 5.74
N ALA A 799 1.37 17.88 4.90
CA ALA A 799 1.02 17.65 3.50
C ALA A 799 -0.25 16.79 3.35
N MET A 800 -0.40 15.73 4.15
CA MET A 800 -1.58 14.87 4.07
C MET A 800 -2.85 15.51 4.65
N GLN A 801 -2.75 16.39 5.64
CA GLN A 801 -3.89 17.18 6.11
C GLN A 801 -4.41 18.10 5.00
N VAL A 802 -3.50 18.75 4.27
CA VAL A 802 -3.84 19.55 3.09
C VAL A 802 -4.51 18.70 2.03
N VAL A 803 -3.94 17.54 1.68
CA VAL A 803 -4.52 16.63 0.69
C VAL A 803 -5.93 16.21 1.09
N ALA A 804 -6.12 15.78 2.34
CA ALA A 804 -7.42 15.31 2.81
C ALA A 804 -8.46 16.44 2.85
N TYR A 805 -8.06 17.63 3.32
CA TYR A 805 -8.95 18.79 3.40
C TYR A 805 -9.32 19.32 2.02
N GLU A 806 -8.35 19.52 1.13
CA GLU A 806 -8.62 20.06 -0.21
C GLU A 806 -9.37 19.05 -1.07
N SER A 807 -9.12 17.74 -0.93
CA SER A 807 -9.94 16.70 -1.58
C SER A 807 -11.40 16.78 -1.12
N LEU A 808 -11.64 17.01 0.18
CA LEU A 808 -12.99 17.24 0.71
C LEU A 808 -13.59 18.55 0.17
N ASN A 809 -12.80 19.63 0.15
CA ASN A 809 -13.22 20.96 -0.30
C ASN A 809 -13.71 20.92 -1.76
N VAL A 810 -12.91 20.37 -2.67
CA VAL A 810 -13.27 20.29 -4.09
C VAL A 810 -14.49 19.39 -4.34
N GLU A 811 -14.65 18.31 -3.56
CA GLU A 811 -15.83 17.44 -3.61
C GLU A 811 -17.11 18.10 -3.09
N VAL A 812 -16.99 18.98 -2.09
CA VAL A 812 -18.09 19.82 -1.62
C VAL A 812 -18.51 20.77 -2.73
N PHE A 813 -17.58 21.48 -3.36
CA PHE A 813 -17.89 22.39 -4.45
C PHE A 813 -18.49 21.70 -5.67
N ALA A 814 -17.99 20.52 -6.06
CA ALA A 814 -18.58 19.71 -7.12
C ALA A 814 -20.06 19.36 -6.82
N ARG A 815 -20.41 19.16 -5.54
CA ARG A 815 -21.82 18.90 -5.12
C ARG A 815 -22.68 20.15 -5.04
N LEU A 816 -22.08 21.32 -4.76
CA LEU A 816 -22.80 22.58 -4.66
C LEU A 816 -23.06 23.23 -6.03
N ARG A 817 -22.13 23.08 -6.98
CA ARG A 817 -22.16 23.78 -8.28
C ARG A 817 -22.41 22.87 -9.48
N GLY A 818 -22.67 21.58 -9.22
CA GLY A 818 -23.08 20.59 -10.22
C GLY A 818 -22.02 19.53 -10.48
N ARG A 819 -22.40 18.26 -10.21
CA ARG A 819 -22.91 17.39 -11.28
C ARG A 819 -22.20 17.59 -12.58
#